data_AF-A0A7L5JSB7-F1
#
_entry.id   AF-A0A7L5JSB7-F1
#
_cell.length_a   1.000
_cell.length_b   1.000
_cell.length_c   1.000
_cell.angle_alpha   90.00
_cell.angle_beta   90.00
_cell.angle_gamma   90.00
#
_symmetry.space_group_name_H-M   'P 1'
#
loop_
_entity.id
_entity.type
_entity.pdbx_description
1 polymer ?
#
loop_
_entity_poly.entity_id
_entity_poly.type
_entity_poly.pdbx_seq_one_letter_code
_entity_poly.pdbx_strand_id
1 'polypeptide(L)'
;MKILLVFYFSIFSINLFADNYIDSITLTKIKKLVQKEEEIALAYKEYLLKNGKLPLTNGAIDIKLLDLPKGFDTINPFGKQITLNIDNNSTPTNKKDDKHRIDGFKSTDPILKSNLYDYYYSNKYRINTKSPLSINNSDVEIILSSKEKFIYENSSNDSTLNKITTTAPNNLAKTPKNKYYLDNKGVLHWYDSNGNYKFSYDKELLLDESVSLLNTDGTVNSTYKDLVKDIEFAGMTILHKKDGVAQEYININMGNIIKVNQQERDIGKTVILFNRRAGGMIVNGDIYAWGNNGNAITGIDAKMTLSGKTSNGIYPLITVPILHKAKIYETVKIGTTDKLKYYMENYYSSPKRPKFIDLFAGVYTGTCGITTKGELYCGGTTGNQRDNNSTTQGDYTDVDKTSTGDGARKGELLYRSTYFDGSAGKKLKKHFANNQIWHFLGEDGRIYIWGSNTSGFGALGTPQNKTLTNYQAIPNLYNIIDMTYLTTFGFRRIGALSSSGEVYIWGVEDNNGSTTDTIYGNCTKTWKNTKNVSINYDMCAPIKITIENSNLSTIPNFKYIRGGIDAFIAKDDAGVYYRIRQEKSKKIEVDDIRSLIPQKWGYNSVDDREIISADISRTVNDLTNLVKISNGIVWINSKNELKGDIFIAVNQNDEYFLDSIKKIKWKQIKVIDENNGMCGIDINNQMYCWGNQSYYRVAGSNQRYKVASTYFIPVFNTNLYDLSKDFMVAEARDDYITPISSKEWQTTIVTQEGITHSDAFFIKYPTYIGGFNYEFEFK
;
A
#
# COMPACT_ATOMS: atom_id res chain seq x y z
N MET A 1 -11.77 -10.59 70.75
CA MET A 1 -11.97 -11.90 70.06
C MET A 1 -12.46 -11.77 68.62
N LYS A 2 -13.46 -10.93 68.30
CA LYS A 2 -13.94 -10.74 66.91
C LYS A 2 -12.92 -10.14 65.93
N ILE A 3 -12.03 -9.26 66.39
CA ILE A 3 -10.99 -8.65 65.52
C ILE A 3 -9.86 -9.65 65.17
N LEU A 4 -9.51 -10.57 66.10
CA LEU A 4 -8.54 -11.63 65.82
C LEU A 4 -9.05 -12.66 64.80
N LEU A 5 -10.36 -12.94 64.80
CA LEU A 5 -10.99 -13.88 63.88
C LEU A 5 -11.06 -13.34 62.45
N VAL A 6 -11.25 -12.02 62.28
CA VAL A 6 -11.20 -11.35 60.97
C VAL A 6 -9.77 -11.28 60.42
N PHE A 7 -8.76 -11.14 61.31
CA PHE A 7 -7.35 -11.17 60.92
C PHE A 7 -6.90 -12.59 60.49
N TYR A 8 -7.35 -13.63 61.19
CA TYR A 8 -7.09 -15.02 60.79
C TYR A 8 -7.81 -15.41 59.49
N PHE A 9 -9.04 -14.94 59.27
CA PHE A 9 -9.72 -15.14 57.98
C PHE A 9 -9.04 -14.38 56.84
N SER A 10 -8.52 -13.17 57.10
CA SER A 10 -7.79 -12.39 56.09
C SER A 10 -6.44 -13.02 55.73
N ILE A 11 -5.73 -13.65 56.69
CA ILE A 11 -4.46 -14.38 56.42
C ILE A 11 -4.69 -15.71 55.68
N PHE A 12 -5.85 -16.36 55.87
CA PHE A 12 -6.22 -17.54 55.08
C PHE A 12 -6.66 -17.19 53.64
N SER A 13 -7.22 -16.01 53.41
CA SER A 13 -7.58 -15.54 52.06
C SER A 13 -6.37 -15.17 51.19
N ILE A 14 -5.22 -14.84 51.80
CA ILE A 14 -3.99 -14.47 51.07
C ILE A 14 -3.18 -15.71 50.66
N ASN A 15 -3.44 -16.88 51.25
CA ASN A 15 -2.78 -18.14 50.88
C ASN A 15 -3.58 -18.97 49.84
N LEU A 16 -4.79 -18.55 49.48
CA LEU A 16 -5.59 -19.19 48.41
C LEU A 16 -5.33 -18.61 47.02
N PHE A 17 -4.49 -17.58 46.92
CA PHE A 17 -3.92 -17.08 45.67
C PHE A 17 -2.39 -17.14 45.71
N ALA A 18 -1.85 -18.24 46.25
CA ALA A 18 -0.48 -18.61 45.93
C ALA A 18 -0.44 -18.92 44.42
N ASP A 19 0.27 -18.06 43.70
CA ASP A 19 0.53 -18.14 42.27
C ASP A 19 0.73 -19.59 41.81
N ASN A 20 0.03 -19.94 40.73
CA ASN A 20 0.40 -21.04 39.85
C ASN A 20 1.84 -20.79 39.38
N TYR A 21 2.82 -21.23 40.18
CA TYR A 21 4.21 -21.22 39.79
C TYR A 21 4.33 -22.16 38.60
N ILE A 22 4.37 -21.58 37.40
CA ILE A 22 4.63 -22.29 36.16
C ILE A 22 6.01 -22.88 36.31
N ASP A 23 6.09 -24.20 36.47
CA ASP A 23 7.35 -24.89 36.20
C ASP A 23 7.67 -24.70 34.71
N SER A 24 8.62 -23.80 34.44
CA SER A 24 9.12 -23.50 33.09
C SER A 24 9.52 -24.76 32.31
N ILE A 25 9.91 -25.82 33.02
CA ILE A 25 10.27 -27.12 32.45
C ILE A 25 9.03 -27.82 31.90
N THR A 26 7.91 -27.81 32.64
CA THR A 26 6.64 -28.42 32.21
C THR A 26 6.06 -27.73 30.97
N LEU A 27 6.06 -26.40 30.91
CA LEU A 27 5.64 -25.65 29.72
C LEU A 27 6.55 -25.96 28.51
N THR A 28 7.86 -26.04 28.74
CA THR A 28 8.84 -26.38 27.69
C THR A 28 8.61 -27.78 27.14
N LYS A 29 8.28 -28.75 28.00
CA LYS A 29 7.92 -30.12 27.58
C LYS A 29 6.64 -30.15 26.73
N ILE A 30 5.61 -29.38 27.08
CA ILE A 30 4.38 -29.26 26.28
C ILE A 30 4.67 -28.65 24.90
N LYS A 31 5.44 -27.56 24.84
CA LYS A 31 5.83 -26.94 23.56
C LYS A 31 6.59 -27.92 22.67
N LYS A 32 7.55 -28.67 23.23
CA LYS A 32 8.29 -29.71 22.51
C LYS A 32 7.40 -30.85 22.03
N LEU A 33 6.37 -31.23 22.79
CA LEU A 33 5.39 -32.23 22.37
C LEU A 33 4.62 -31.75 21.13
N VAL A 34 4.05 -30.54 21.17
CA VAL A 34 3.33 -29.95 20.03
C VAL A 34 4.25 -29.83 18.80
N GLN A 35 5.49 -29.39 19.00
CA GLN A 35 6.49 -29.31 17.93
C GLN A 35 6.73 -30.69 17.28
N LYS A 36 6.89 -31.76 18.07
CA LYS A 36 7.07 -33.11 17.51
C LYS A 36 5.85 -33.58 16.71
N GLU A 37 4.63 -33.27 17.16
CA GLU A 37 3.40 -33.60 16.44
C GLU A 37 3.32 -32.84 15.09
N GLU A 38 3.71 -31.57 15.07
CA GLU A 38 3.79 -30.76 13.85
C GLU A 38 4.85 -31.27 12.87
N GLU A 39 6.03 -31.69 13.35
CA GLU A 39 7.08 -32.30 12.54
C GLU A 39 6.63 -33.62 11.90
N ILE A 40 5.91 -34.47 12.66
CA ILE A 40 5.31 -35.71 12.13
C ILE A 40 4.23 -35.38 11.09
N ALA A 41 3.35 -34.43 11.35
CA ALA A 41 2.29 -34.05 10.44
C ALA A 41 2.84 -33.49 9.11
N LEU A 42 3.87 -32.65 9.18
CA LEU A 42 4.55 -32.11 7.99
C LEU A 42 5.23 -33.24 7.19
N ALA A 43 6.02 -34.10 7.86
CA ALA A 43 6.71 -35.19 7.19
C ALA A 43 5.72 -36.22 6.59
N TYR A 44 4.57 -36.45 7.23
CA TYR A 44 3.50 -37.28 6.69
C TYR A 44 2.90 -36.70 5.40
N LYS A 45 2.62 -35.39 5.40
CA LYS A 45 2.13 -34.66 4.22
C LYS A 45 3.13 -34.71 3.06
N GLU A 46 4.40 -34.46 3.33
CA GLU A 46 5.47 -34.55 2.34
C GLU A 46 5.66 -35.98 1.81
N TYR A 47 5.52 -36.99 2.66
CA TYR A 47 5.58 -38.39 2.24
C TYR A 47 4.48 -38.72 1.22
N LEU A 48 3.24 -38.27 1.46
CA LEU A 48 2.13 -38.44 0.50
C LEU A 48 2.44 -37.77 -0.84
N LEU A 49 2.97 -36.55 -0.82
CA LEU A 49 3.30 -35.78 -2.02
C LEU A 49 4.50 -36.34 -2.80
N LYS A 50 5.42 -37.04 -2.14
CA LYS A 50 6.60 -37.65 -2.77
C LYS A 50 6.34 -39.06 -3.27
N ASN A 51 5.56 -39.85 -2.54
CA ASN A 51 5.42 -41.28 -2.78
C ASN A 51 4.05 -41.66 -3.37
N GLY A 52 3.04 -40.78 -3.29
CA GLY A 52 1.70 -41.05 -3.81
C GLY A 52 0.94 -42.18 -3.11
N LYS A 53 1.41 -42.60 -1.92
CA LYS A 53 0.89 -43.74 -1.15
C LYS A 53 1.13 -43.53 0.35
N LEU A 54 0.43 -44.32 1.17
CA LEU A 54 0.63 -44.32 2.62
C LEU A 54 2.00 -44.92 3.03
N PRO A 55 2.62 -44.40 4.10
CA PRO A 55 3.81 -44.98 4.71
C PRO A 55 3.45 -46.22 5.53
N LEU A 56 3.27 -47.38 4.88
CA LEU A 56 2.83 -48.61 5.54
C LEU A 56 3.96 -49.64 5.68
N THR A 57 4.03 -50.28 6.86
CA THR A 57 4.80 -51.49 7.12
C THR A 57 3.84 -52.54 7.71
N ASN A 58 3.74 -53.73 7.10
CA ASN A 58 2.81 -54.79 7.51
C ASN A 58 1.33 -54.36 7.65
N GLY A 59 0.89 -53.39 6.84
CA GLY A 59 -0.49 -52.90 6.84
C GLY A 59 -0.82 -51.84 7.89
N ALA A 60 0.13 -51.47 8.76
CA ALA A 60 0.02 -50.35 9.70
C ALA A 60 0.91 -49.19 9.29
N ILE A 61 0.57 -47.97 9.73
CA ILE A 61 1.37 -46.79 9.41
C ILE A 61 2.67 -46.80 10.21
N ASP A 62 3.78 -46.65 9.49
CA ASP A 62 5.12 -46.66 10.05
C ASP A 62 5.75 -45.27 9.96
N ILE A 63 5.82 -44.59 11.10
CA ILE A 63 6.43 -43.26 11.25
C ILE A 63 7.91 -43.28 10.81
N LYS A 64 8.60 -44.43 10.84
CA LYS A 64 10.01 -44.53 10.43
C LYS A 64 10.23 -44.35 8.93
N LEU A 65 9.16 -44.44 8.12
CA LEU A 65 9.24 -44.17 6.69
C LEU A 65 9.19 -42.67 6.37
N LEU A 66 8.84 -41.83 7.35
CA LEU A 66 8.78 -40.38 7.20
C LEU A 66 10.19 -39.76 7.26
N ASP A 67 10.41 -38.70 6.49
CA ASP A 67 11.68 -37.96 6.45
C ASP A 67 11.74 -36.98 7.64
N LEU A 68 11.96 -37.52 8.83
CA LEU A 68 12.00 -36.75 10.08
C LEU A 68 13.41 -36.19 10.34
N PRO A 69 13.54 -35.09 11.12
CA PRO A 69 14.83 -34.51 11.46
C PRO A 69 15.82 -35.54 12.04
N LYS A 70 17.11 -35.39 11.72
CA LYS A 70 18.15 -36.31 12.21
C LYS A 70 18.16 -36.37 13.74
N GLY A 71 18.01 -37.58 14.29
CA GLY A 71 17.94 -37.79 15.75
C GLY A 71 16.53 -37.62 16.35
N PHE A 72 15.49 -37.52 15.52
CA PHE A 72 14.10 -37.50 16.00
C PHE A 72 13.76 -38.81 16.74
N ASP A 73 13.27 -38.66 17.97
CA ASP A 73 12.80 -39.77 18.80
C ASP A 73 11.28 -39.82 18.79
N THR A 74 10.70 -40.99 18.52
CA THR A 74 9.24 -41.22 18.59
C THR A 74 8.72 -41.21 20.04
N ILE A 75 9.58 -41.20 21.05
CA ILE A 75 9.21 -40.98 22.44
C ILE A 75 9.03 -39.48 22.70
N ASN A 76 7.87 -39.10 23.25
CA ASN A 76 7.56 -37.72 23.57
C ASN A 76 8.26 -37.25 24.86
N PRO A 77 8.28 -35.93 25.16
CA PRO A 77 8.92 -35.38 26.37
C PRO A 77 8.39 -35.89 27.73
N PHE A 78 7.33 -36.69 27.71
CA PHE A 78 6.70 -37.35 28.85
C PHE A 78 6.90 -38.88 28.86
N GLY A 79 7.78 -39.41 28.00
CA GLY A 79 8.14 -40.83 27.98
C GLY A 79 7.13 -41.74 27.28
N LYS A 80 6.14 -41.19 26.55
CA LYS A 80 5.16 -41.98 25.80
C LYS A 80 5.50 -42.03 24.32
N GLN A 81 5.33 -43.19 23.71
CA GLN A 81 5.48 -43.36 22.26
C GLN A 81 4.40 -42.58 21.52
N ILE A 82 4.79 -41.86 20.46
CA ILE A 82 3.89 -41.20 19.52
C ILE A 82 3.56 -42.17 18.40
N THR A 83 2.26 -42.32 18.11
CA THR A 83 1.72 -43.22 17.10
C THR A 83 0.80 -42.44 16.16
N LEU A 84 0.80 -42.84 14.89
CA LEU A 84 -0.03 -42.24 13.85
C LEU A 84 -1.04 -43.28 13.39
N ASN A 85 -2.32 -42.92 13.45
CA ASN A 85 -3.43 -43.81 13.13
C ASN A 85 -4.36 -43.16 12.10
N ILE A 86 -4.95 -44.00 11.27
CA ILE A 86 -6.06 -43.60 10.40
C ILE A 86 -7.31 -44.25 10.99
N ASP A 87 -8.31 -43.43 11.26
CA ASP A 87 -9.62 -43.90 11.69
C ASP A 87 -10.30 -44.59 10.50
N ASN A 88 -10.18 -45.92 10.42
CA ASN A 88 -10.98 -46.73 9.51
C ASN A 88 -12.37 -46.82 10.13
N ASN A 89 -13.33 -46.04 9.61
CA ASN A 89 -14.70 -46.06 10.12
C ASN A 89 -15.19 -47.52 10.26
N SER A 90 -15.82 -47.84 11.40
CA SER A 90 -16.31 -49.19 11.73
C SER A 90 -17.51 -49.66 10.88
N THR A 91 -17.90 -48.86 9.88
CA THR A 91 -18.83 -49.19 8.81
C THR A 91 -18.08 -49.14 7.47
N PRO A 92 -18.47 -49.94 6.45
CA PRO A 92 -17.76 -50.01 5.17
C PRO A 92 -18.01 -48.74 4.33
N THR A 93 -17.56 -47.59 4.81
CA THR A 93 -17.67 -46.29 4.16
C THR A 93 -16.36 -45.85 3.52
N ASN A 94 -16.48 -44.82 2.69
CA ASN A 94 -15.55 -44.36 1.70
C ASN A 94 -14.24 -43.82 2.34
N LYS A 95 -13.08 -44.04 1.70
CA LYS A 95 -11.79 -43.42 2.09
C LYS A 95 -11.86 -41.90 2.33
N LYS A 96 -12.86 -41.24 1.72
CA LYS A 96 -13.16 -39.81 1.89
C LYS A 96 -13.47 -39.40 3.33
N ASP A 97 -13.92 -40.35 4.15
CA ASP A 97 -14.37 -40.13 5.53
C ASP A 97 -13.29 -40.45 6.57
N ASP A 98 -12.15 -40.97 6.13
CA ASP A 98 -11.04 -41.33 7.00
C ASP A 98 -10.41 -40.08 7.64
N LYS A 99 -10.03 -40.22 8.91
CA LYS A 99 -9.38 -39.15 9.67
C LYS A 99 -7.96 -39.56 10.03
N HIS A 100 -7.00 -38.77 9.57
CA HIS A 100 -5.57 -38.95 9.80
C HIS A 100 -5.21 -38.33 11.15
N ARG A 101 -4.80 -39.14 12.12
CA ARG A 101 -4.63 -38.73 13.51
C ARG A 101 -3.27 -39.12 14.08
N ILE A 102 -2.76 -38.29 14.98
CA ILE A 102 -1.70 -38.65 15.91
C ILE A 102 -2.39 -38.95 17.24
N ASP A 103 -2.02 -40.05 17.88
CA ASP A 103 -2.60 -40.43 19.17
C ASP A 103 -2.32 -39.35 20.22
N GLY A 104 -3.39 -38.91 20.85
CA GLY A 104 -3.34 -37.83 21.81
C GLY A 104 -2.53 -38.11 23.06
N PHE A 105 -1.84 -37.08 23.56
CA PHE A 105 -1.23 -37.15 24.88
C PHE A 105 -2.28 -37.13 25.99
N LYS A 106 -2.46 -38.29 26.64
CA LYS A 106 -3.29 -38.44 27.84
C LYS A 106 -2.41 -38.40 29.10
N SER A 107 -2.76 -37.56 30.08
CA SER A 107 -2.12 -37.53 31.39
C SER A 107 -3.16 -37.70 32.50
N THR A 108 -2.82 -38.49 33.53
CA THR A 108 -3.62 -38.63 34.76
C THR A 108 -3.15 -37.67 35.86
N ASP A 109 -2.12 -36.86 35.60
CA ASP A 109 -1.55 -35.90 36.56
C ASP A 109 -2.44 -34.64 36.68
N PRO A 110 -2.98 -34.33 37.88
CA PRO A 110 -3.84 -33.18 38.12
C PRO A 110 -3.14 -31.82 37.92
N ILE A 111 -1.82 -31.72 38.17
CA ILE A 111 -1.05 -30.46 38.11
C ILE A 111 -0.77 -30.06 36.65
N LEU A 112 -0.55 -31.06 35.79
CA LEU A 112 -0.40 -30.86 34.33
C LEU A 112 -1.69 -30.36 33.64
N LYS A 113 -2.85 -30.51 34.30
CA LYS A 113 -4.17 -30.33 33.69
C LYS A 113 -4.46 -28.89 33.24
N SER A 114 -4.05 -27.88 34.03
CA SER A 114 -4.29 -26.47 33.68
C SER A 114 -3.47 -26.02 32.46
N ASN A 115 -2.17 -26.34 32.43
CA ASN A 115 -1.27 -25.93 31.35
C ASN A 115 -1.56 -26.66 30.02
N LEU A 116 -2.08 -27.88 30.09
CA LEU A 116 -2.51 -28.58 28.88
C LEU A 116 -3.69 -27.88 28.20
N TYR A 117 -4.62 -27.26 28.95
CA TYR A 117 -5.74 -26.51 28.35
C TYR A 117 -5.26 -25.29 27.56
N ASP A 118 -4.33 -24.52 28.11
CA ASP A 118 -3.87 -23.28 27.49
C ASP A 118 -2.97 -23.51 26.27
N TYR A 119 -2.21 -24.61 26.24
CA TYR A 119 -1.13 -24.81 25.26
C TYR A 119 -1.23 -26.08 24.41
N TYR A 120 -1.87 -27.16 24.87
CA TYR A 120 -1.93 -28.43 24.13
C TYR A 120 -3.31 -28.66 23.48
N TYR A 121 -4.37 -28.38 24.23
CA TYR A 121 -5.78 -28.42 23.78
C TYR A 121 -6.23 -27.11 23.12
N SER A 122 -5.29 -26.21 22.83
CA SER A 122 -5.51 -25.02 22.02
C SER A 122 -4.75 -25.14 20.70
N ASN A 123 -5.20 -24.43 19.67
CA ASN A 123 -4.47 -24.32 18.40
C ASN A 123 -3.20 -23.45 18.50
N LYS A 124 -2.79 -23.05 19.71
CA LYS A 124 -1.59 -22.26 19.95
C LYS A 124 -0.36 -23.11 19.61
N TYR A 125 0.45 -22.64 18.65
CA TYR A 125 1.61 -23.34 18.08
C TYR A 125 1.32 -24.50 17.11
N ARG A 126 0.08 -24.66 16.61
CA ARG A 126 -0.27 -25.68 15.62
C ARG A 126 -0.53 -25.05 14.25
N ILE A 127 -0.01 -25.66 13.18
CA ILE A 127 -0.16 -25.21 11.79
C ILE A 127 -0.67 -26.38 10.92
N ASN A 128 -0.05 -27.55 11.06
CA ASN A 128 -0.35 -28.76 10.28
C ASN A 128 -1.31 -29.71 11.01
N THR A 129 -1.61 -29.45 12.28
CA THR A 129 -2.52 -30.25 13.10
C THR A 129 -3.64 -29.39 13.71
N LYS A 130 -4.76 -30.03 14.06
CA LYS A 130 -5.78 -29.45 14.93
C LYS A 130 -5.56 -29.92 16.36
N SER A 131 -5.78 -29.02 17.32
CA SER A 131 -5.75 -29.40 18.73
C SER A 131 -6.80 -30.46 19.04
N PRO A 132 -6.54 -31.35 20.01
CA PRO A 132 -7.54 -32.31 20.43
C PRO A 132 -8.78 -31.62 20.99
N LEU A 133 -9.93 -32.26 20.83
CA LEU A 133 -11.22 -31.69 21.22
C LEU A 133 -11.42 -31.65 22.74
N SER A 134 -10.84 -32.60 23.48
CA SER A 134 -10.86 -32.59 24.95
C SER A 134 -9.85 -33.58 25.54
N ILE A 135 -9.71 -33.56 26.87
CA ILE A 135 -8.93 -34.56 27.61
C ILE A 135 -9.44 -36.00 27.42
N ASN A 136 -10.71 -36.16 27.04
CA ASN A 136 -11.37 -37.45 26.82
C ASN A 136 -11.42 -37.85 25.33
N ASN A 137 -11.17 -36.91 24.42
CA ASN A 137 -11.07 -37.10 22.97
C ASN A 137 -9.77 -36.45 22.49
N SER A 138 -8.69 -37.19 22.69
CA SER A 138 -7.33 -36.65 22.74
C SER A 138 -6.62 -36.62 21.39
N ASP A 139 -7.17 -37.25 20.35
CA ASP A 139 -6.43 -37.42 19.12
C ASP A 139 -6.23 -36.08 18.38
N VAL A 140 -5.02 -35.92 17.84
CA VAL A 140 -4.59 -34.75 17.10
C VAL A 140 -4.84 -35.02 15.62
N GLU A 141 -5.78 -34.31 15.00
CA GLU A 141 -6.09 -34.47 13.58
C GLU A 141 -5.05 -33.76 12.70
N ILE A 142 -4.52 -34.44 11.69
CA ILE A 142 -3.64 -33.85 10.67
C ILE A 142 -4.48 -33.15 9.61
N ILE A 143 -4.12 -31.90 9.31
CA ILE A 143 -4.78 -31.08 8.30
C ILE A 143 -4.16 -31.38 6.94
N LEU A 144 -4.86 -32.20 6.15
CA LEU A 144 -4.55 -32.41 4.74
C LEU A 144 -5.20 -31.33 3.86
N SER A 145 -4.44 -30.83 2.89
CA SER A 145 -4.93 -30.05 1.76
C SER A 145 -5.81 -30.91 0.84
N SER A 146 -6.58 -30.26 -0.03
CA SER A 146 -7.41 -30.95 -1.03
C SER A 146 -6.59 -31.89 -1.91
N LYS A 147 -5.36 -31.52 -2.28
CA LYS A 147 -4.46 -32.34 -3.09
C LYS A 147 -3.91 -33.56 -2.32
N GLU A 148 -3.49 -33.38 -1.08
CA GLU A 148 -3.02 -34.51 -0.24
C GLU A 148 -4.16 -35.50 0.02
N LYS A 149 -5.36 -34.97 0.30
CA LYS A 149 -6.56 -35.79 0.47
C LYS A 149 -6.90 -36.54 -0.82
N PHE A 150 -6.84 -35.87 -1.97
CA PHE A 150 -7.05 -36.47 -3.28
C PHE A 150 -6.07 -37.62 -3.56
N ILE A 151 -4.77 -37.41 -3.30
CA ILE A 151 -3.74 -38.44 -3.46
C ILE A 151 -4.08 -39.65 -2.58
N TYR A 152 -4.42 -39.41 -1.31
CA TYR A 152 -4.80 -40.48 -0.38
C TYR A 152 -6.00 -41.29 -0.89
N GLU A 153 -7.09 -40.61 -1.24
CA GLU A 153 -8.35 -41.22 -1.70
C GLU A 153 -8.16 -42.05 -2.98
N ASN A 154 -7.24 -41.63 -3.86
CA ASN A 154 -6.99 -42.28 -5.16
C ASN A 154 -5.77 -43.21 -5.15
N SER A 155 -5.05 -43.29 -4.04
CA SER A 155 -3.94 -44.24 -3.84
C SER A 155 -4.45 -45.62 -3.43
N SER A 156 -3.78 -46.68 -3.89
CA SER A 156 -4.03 -48.05 -3.43
C SER A 156 -2.75 -48.88 -3.44
N ASN A 157 -2.65 -49.83 -2.50
CA ASN A 157 -1.61 -50.86 -2.54
C ASN A 157 -1.90 -51.93 -3.60
N ASP A 158 -3.15 -52.03 -4.05
CA ASP A 158 -3.51 -52.80 -5.23
C ASP A 158 -3.22 -51.97 -6.50
N SER A 159 -2.22 -52.41 -7.26
CA SER A 159 -1.76 -51.74 -8.49
C SER A 159 -2.84 -51.55 -9.56
N THR A 160 -3.90 -52.38 -9.53
CA THR A 160 -5.03 -52.32 -10.48
C THR A 160 -6.05 -51.24 -10.11
N LEU A 161 -6.19 -50.95 -8.81
CA LEU A 161 -7.07 -49.91 -8.28
C LEU A 161 -6.34 -48.57 -8.07
N ASN A 162 -5.01 -48.59 -8.04
CA ASN A 162 -4.21 -47.40 -7.79
C ASN A 162 -4.20 -46.46 -9.00
N LYS A 163 -4.82 -45.29 -8.83
CA LYS A 163 -4.85 -44.21 -9.82
C LYS A 163 -3.61 -43.31 -9.76
N ILE A 164 -2.80 -43.37 -8.71
CA ILE A 164 -1.57 -42.57 -8.57
C ILE A 164 -0.34 -43.40 -8.94
N THR A 165 0.58 -42.86 -9.74
CA THR A 165 1.88 -43.45 -10.03
C THR A 165 2.99 -42.43 -9.90
N THR A 166 4.15 -42.85 -9.41
CA THR A 166 5.38 -42.05 -9.38
C THR A 166 6.36 -42.46 -10.48
N THR A 167 5.97 -43.41 -11.35
CA THR A 167 6.77 -43.83 -12.49
C THR A 167 6.67 -42.78 -13.60
N ALA A 168 7.83 -42.29 -14.05
CA ALA A 168 7.90 -41.27 -15.09
C ALA A 168 7.16 -41.72 -16.38
N PRO A 169 6.43 -40.81 -17.06
CA PRO A 169 5.75 -41.10 -18.30
C PRO A 169 6.70 -41.55 -19.41
N ASN A 170 6.26 -42.52 -20.21
CA ASN A 170 6.97 -42.99 -21.39
C ASN A 170 6.10 -42.72 -22.63
N ASN A 171 6.53 -41.74 -23.43
CA ASN A 171 5.80 -41.30 -24.61
C ASN A 171 5.70 -42.37 -25.71
N LEU A 172 6.70 -43.25 -25.84
CA LEU A 172 6.71 -44.34 -26.82
C LEU A 172 5.76 -45.47 -26.40
N ALA A 173 5.81 -45.86 -25.12
CA ALA A 173 4.97 -46.91 -24.57
C ALA A 173 3.54 -46.45 -24.24
N LYS A 174 3.28 -45.13 -24.29
CA LYS A 174 2.01 -44.50 -23.90
C LYS A 174 1.56 -44.93 -22.51
N THR A 175 2.47 -44.78 -21.55
CA THR A 175 2.23 -45.06 -20.13
C THR A 175 2.56 -43.82 -19.30
N PRO A 176 1.82 -43.54 -18.22
CA PRO A 176 0.75 -44.36 -17.65
C PRO A 176 -0.62 -44.16 -18.35
N LYS A 177 -1.57 -45.08 -18.18
CA LYS A 177 -2.92 -45.01 -18.77
C LYS A 177 -3.98 -44.95 -17.67
N ASN A 178 -4.95 -44.04 -17.77
CA ASN A 178 -5.99 -43.81 -16.74
C ASN A 178 -5.42 -43.57 -15.34
N LYS A 179 -4.29 -42.85 -15.25
CA LYS A 179 -3.59 -42.60 -14.00
C LYS A 179 -3.04 -41.19 -13.94
N TYR A 180 -2.88 -40.70 -12.72
CA TYR A 180 -2.12 -39.51 -12.39
C TYR A 180 -0.66 -39.88 -12.18
N TYR A 181 0.23 -39.26 -12.95
CA TYR A 181 1.65 -39.24 -12.64
C TYR A 181 1.92 -38.12 -11.64
N LEU A 182 2.45 -38.48 -10.47
CA LEU A 182 2.92 -37.55 -9.45
C LEU A 182 4.42 -37.31 -9.67
N ASP A 183 4.78 -36.08 -10.05
CA ASP A 183 6.17 -35.73 -10.31
C ASP A 183 6.98 -35.48 -9.02
N ASN A 184 8.28 -35.23 -9.17
CA ASN A 184 9.17 -34.99 -8.03
C ASN A 184 8.96 -33.64 -7.33
N LYS A 185 8.14 -32.76 -7.89
CA LYS A 185 7.74 -31.46 -7.30
C LYS A 185 6.35 -31.54 -6.65
N GLY A 186 5.69 -32.69 -6.70
CA GLY A 186 4.36 -32.89 -6.14
C GLY A 186 3.22 -32.39 -7.04
N VAL A 187 3.45 -32.24 -8.34
CA VAL A 187 2.44 -31.90 -9.36
C VAL A 187 1.81 -33.18 -9.90
N LEU A 188 0.47 -33.19 -10.02
CA LEU A 188 -0.28 -34.31 -10.57
C LEU A 188 -0.54 -34.10 -12.05
N HIS A 189 -0.10 -35.03 -12.90
CA HIS A 189 -0.31 -35.00 -14.35
C HIS A 189 -1.25 -36.13 -14.76
N TRP A 190 -2.40 -35.82 -15.34
CA TRP A 190 -3.36 -36.83 -15.76
C TRP A 190 -3.08 -37.34 -17.18
N TYR A 191 -3.11 -38.66 -17.33
CA TYR A 191 -3.01 -39.37 -18.60
C TYR A 191 -4.27 -40.21 -18.86
N ASP A 192 -4.85 -40.03 -20.05
CA ASP A 192 -6.08 -40.71 -20.45
C ASP A 192 -5.88 -42.23 -20.70
N SER A 193 -6.95 -42.90 -21.16
CA SER A 193 -6.92 -44.34 -21.48
C SER A 193 -5.94 -44.72 -22.59
N ASN A 194 -5.57 -43.76 -23.42
CA ASN A 194 -4.59 -43.92 -24.49
C ASN A 194 -3.17 -43.50 -24.07
N GLY A 195 -2.98 -43.05 -22.82
CA GLY A 195 -1.71 -42.58 -22.31
C GLY A 195 -1.30 -41.21 -22.84
N ASN A 196 -2.27 -40.38 -23.24
CA ASN A 196 -2.00 -39.00 -23.63
C ASN A 196 -2.20 -38.06 -22.43
N TYR A 197 -1.28 -37.11 -22.30
CA TYR A 197 -1.37 -36.03 -21.33
C TYR A 197 -2.61 -35.16 -21.59
N LYS A 198 -3.30 -34.75 -20.51
CA LYS A 198 -4.51 -33.93 -20.60
C LYS A 198 -4.47 -32.68 -19.72
N PHE A 199 -3.93 -32.79 -18.51
CA PHE A 199 -3.79 -31.65 -17.63
C PHE A 199 -2.75 -31.89 -16.53
N SER A 200 -2.31 -30.81 -15.90
CA SER A 200 -1.55 -30.81 -14.65
C SER A 200 -2.35 -30.10 -13.57
N TYR A 201 -2.30 -30.62 -12.35
CA TYR A 201 -3.00 -30.10 -11.19
C TYR A 201 -2.05 -29.98 -10.00
N ASP A 202 -2.05 -28.79 -9.41
CA ASP A 202 -1.46 -28.53 -8.11
C ASP A 202 -2.40 -27.61 -7.31
N LYS A 203 -2.15 -26.30 -7.33
CA LYS A 203 -3.07 -25.26 -6.87
C LYS A 203 -3.98 -24.78 -8.01
N GLU A 204 -3.44 -24.80 -9.22
CA GLU A 204 -4.10 -24.37 -10.46
C GLU A 204 -4.21 -25.57 -11.40
N LEU A 205 -5.18 -25.51 -12.32
CA LEU A 205 -5.37 -26.52 -13.35
C LEU A 205 -4.78 -26.03 -14.68
N LEU A 206 -3.69 -26.65 -15.13
CA LEU A 206 -3.12 -26.39 -16.45
C LEU A 206 -3.68 -27.41 -17.45
N LEU A 207 -4.56 -26.96 -18.34
CA LEU A 207 -5.20 -27.77 -19.37
C LEU A 207 -4.38 -27.79 -20.66
N ASP A 208 -4.19 -28.99 -21.18
CA ASP A 208 -3.59 -29.20 -22.50
C ASP A 208 -4.51 -28.70 -23.62
N GLU A 209 -3.91 -28.28 -24.72
CA GLU A 209 -4.61 -27.78 -25.90
C GLU A 209 -5.50 -28.84 -26.57
N SER A 210 -5.23 -30.13 -26.33
CA SER A 210 -6.07 -31.23 -26.81
C SER A 210 -7.40 -31.38 -26.07
N VAL A 211 -7.67 -30.58 -25.03
CA VAL A 211 -8.89 -30.67 -24.24
C VAL A 211 -9.86 -29.54 -24.59
N SER A 212 -11.01 -29.91 -25.16
CA SER A 212 -12.09 -28.97 -25.41
C SER A 212 -12.74 -28.51 -24.11
N LEU A 213 -12.43 -27.29 -23.68
CA LEU A 213 -12.98 -26.69 -22.45
C LEU A 213 -14.44 -26.23 -22.62
N LEU A 214 -14.74 -25.55 -23.72
CA LEU A 214 -16.05 -24.99 -24.05
C LEU A 214 -16.55 -25.56 -25.39
N ASN A 215 -17.86 -25.74 -25.50
CA ASN A 215 -18.54 -26.01 -26.76
C ASN A 215 -18.62 -24.73 -27.62
N THR A 216 -19.02 -24.87 -28.89
CA THR A 216 -19.17 -23.74 -29.83
C THR A 216 -20.20 -22.70 -29.39
N ASP A 217 -21.16 -23.08 -28.56
CA ASP A 217 -22.19 -22.20 -27.97
C ASP A 217 -21.74 -21.51 -26.68
N GLY A 218 -20.50 -21.74 -26.23
CA GLY A 218 -19.94 -21.19 -24.99
C GLY A 218 -20.31 -21.95 -23.72
N THR A 219 -21.06 -23.06 -23.83
CA THR A 219 -21.34 -23.93 -22.67
C THR A 219 -20.13 -24.80 -22.32
N VAL A 220 -20.05 -25.24 -21.06
CA VAL A 220 -18.95 -26.09 -20.59
C VAL A 220 -19.05 -27.48 -21.20
N ASN A 221 -17.97 -27.94 -21.83
CA ASN A 221 -17.92 -29.23 -22.50
C ASN A 221 -18.07 -30.40 -21.50
N SER A 222 -18.89 -31.41 -21.85
CA SER A 222 -19.16 -32.55 -20.96
C SER A 222 -17.93 -33.43 -20.74
N THR A 223 -17.10 -33.64 -21.76
CA THR A 223 -15.84 -34.38 -21.64
C THR A 223 -14.88 -33.70 -20.68
N TYR A 224 -14.81 -32.36 -20.69
CA TYR A 224 -14.06 -31.63 -19.68
C TYR A 224 -14.63 -31.85 -18.26
N LYS A 225 -15.95 -31.77 -18.06
CA LYS A 225 -16.57 -32.01 -16.75
C LYS A 225 -16.19 -33.38 -16.19
N ASP A 226 -16.32 -34.42 -17.01
CA ASP A 226 -15.98 -35.78 -16.61
C ASP A 226 -14.49 -35.96 -16.30
N LEU A 227 -13.63 -35.21 -17.02
CA LEU A 227 -12.18 -35.26 -16.89
C LEU A 227 -11.70 -34.68 -15.55
N VAL A 228 -12.31 -33.60 -15.06
CA VAL A 228 -11.85 -32.87 -13.86
C VAL A 228 -12.69 -33.10 -12.61
N LYS A 229 -13.79 -33.86 -12.70
CA LYS A 229 -14.74 -34.09 -11.58
C LYS A 229 -14.10 -34.52 -10.26
N ASP A 230 -12.96 -35.23 -10.32
CA ASP A 230 -12.31 -35.76 -9.13
C ASP A 230 -11.41 -34.70 -8.43
N ILE A 231 -11.05 -33.60 -9.11
CA ILE A 231 -10.13 -32.56 -8.62
C ILE A 231 -10.73 -31.15 -8.60
N GLU A 232 -11.89 -30.94 -9.21
CA GLU A 232 -12.48 -29.61 -9.36
C GLU A 232 -13.06 -29.06 -8.05
N PHE A 233 -12.89 -27.75 -7.82
CA PHE A 233 -13.53 -27.03 -6.72
C PHE A 233 -13.85 -25.59 -7.13
N ALA A 234 -14.77 -24.96 -6.40
CA ALA A 234 -15.12 -23.56 -6.62
C ALA A 234 -13.94 -22.63 -6.26
N GLY A 235 -13.63 -21.69 -7.14
CA GLY A 235 -12.47 -20.80 -7.06
C GLY A 235 -11.21 -21.36 -7.73
N MET A 236 -11.23 -22.56 -8.31
CA MET A 236 -10.07 -23.13 -9.01
C MET A 236 -9.74 -22.31 -10.27
N THR A 237 -8.51 -21.80 -10.34
CA THR A 237 -7.97 -21.17 -11.55
C THR A 237 -7.62 -22.25 -12.57
N ILE A 238 -8.07 -22.02 -13.80
CA ILE A 238 -7.90 -22.91 -14.94
C ILE A 238 -7.14 -22.14 -16.02
N LEU A 239 -5.95 -22.62 -16.36
CA LEU A 239 -5.11 -22.10 -17.43
C LEU A 239 -5.19 -23.05 -18.61
N HIS A 240 -5.90 -22.66 -19.66
CA HIS A 240 -6.10 -23.47 -20.85
C HIS A 240 -5.19 -23.00 -21.98
N LYS A 241 -4.25 -23.85 -22.38
CA LYS A 241 -3.36 -23.57 -23.50
C LYS A 241 -4.13 -23.64 -24.81
N LYS A 242 -4.16 -22.55 -25.56
CA LYS A 242 -4.81 -22.48 -26.87
C LYS A 242 -4.09 -21.47 -27.76
N ASP A 243 -3.76 -21.86 -28.99
CA ASP A 243 -3.08 -20.99 -29.97
C ASP A 243 -1.75 -20.42 -29.44
N GLY A 244 -1.03 -21.20 -28.63
CA GLY A 244 0.25 -20.79 -28.03
C GLY A 244 0.15 -19.83 -26.84
N VAL A 245 -1.05 -19.44 -26.41
CA VAL A 245 -1.28 -18.60 -25.21
C VAL A 245 -2.08 -19.36 -24.14
N ALA A 246 -1.84 -19.03 -22.86
CA ALA A 246 -2.63 -19.55 -21.76
C ALA A 246 -3.83 -18.63 -21.50
N GLN A 247 -5.04 -19.13 -21.74
CA GLN A 247 -6.28 -18.43 -21.43
C GLN A 247 -6.73 -18.79 -20.01
N GLU A 248 -7.09 -17.78 -19.22
CA GLU A 248 -7.49 -17.95 -17.83
C GLU A 248 -9.02 -18.06 -17.66
N TYR A 249 -9.43 -19.01 -16.84
CA TYR A 249 -10.81 -19.26 -16.45
C TYR A 249 -10.87 -19.50 -14.94
N ILE A 250 -12.01 -19.23 -14.32
CA ILE A 250 -12.28 -19.56 -12.91
C ILE A 250 -13.46 -20.52 -12.86
N ASN A 251 -13.28 -21.62 -12.12
CA ASN A 251 -14.38 -22.53 -11.81
C ASN A 251 -15.25 -21.91 -10.71
N ILE A 252 -16.54 -21.67 -10.98
CA ILE A 252 -17.45 -21.02 -10.00
C ILE A 252 -18.28 -22.03 -9.21
N ASN A 253 -18.50 -23.22 -9.76
CA ASN A 253 -19.08 -24.39 -9.09
C ASN A 253 -18.84 -25.64 -9.97
N MET A 254 -19.21 -26.85 -9.50
CA MET A 254 -18.99 -28.10 -10.25
C MET A 254 -19.48 -28.00 -11.71
N GLY A 255 -18.53 -28.00 -12.64
CA GLY A 255 -18.79 -27.93 -14.08
C GLY A 255 -19.30 -26.60 -14.61
N ASN A 256 -19.20 -25.47 -13.89
CA ASN A 256 -19.42 -24.14 -14.44
C ASN A 256 -18.15 -23.29 -14.33
N ILE A 257 -17.64 -22.89 -15.48
CA ILE A 257 -16.43 -22.08 -15.60
C ILE A 257 -16.78 -20.74 -16.22
N ILE A 258 -16.13 -19.69 -15.74
CA ILE A 258 -16.22 -18.35 -16.32
C ILE A 258 -14.86 -18.04 -16.91
N LYS A 259 -14.85 -17.63 -18.19
CA LYS A 259 -13.65 -17.04 -18.78
C LYS A 259 -13.32 -15.78 -18.03
N VAL A 260 -12.11 -15.70 -17.49
CA VAL A 260 -11.58 -14.43 -17.02
C VAL A 260 -11.28 -13.64 -18.28
N ASN A 261 -12.25 -12.82 -18.70
CA ASN A 261 -11.92 -11.77 -19.62
C ASN A 261 -10.87 -10.92 -18.90
N GLN A 262 -9.66 -10.86 -19.47
CA GLN A 262 -8.77 -9.72 -19.30
C GLN A 262 -9.44 -8.49 -19.94
N GLN A 263 -10.66 -8.16 -19.50
CA GLN A 263 -10.95 -6.76 -19.35
C GLN A 263 -10.26 -6.43 -18.04
N GLU A 264 -9.15 -5.71 -18.15
CA GLU A 264 -8.78 -4.79 -17.08
C GLU A 264 -10.04 -3.98 -16.77
N ARG A 265 -10.85 -4.45 -15.82
CA ARG A 265 -11.61 -3.50 -15.02
C ARG A 265 -10.50 -2.81 -14.25
N ASP A 266 -10.02 -1.72 -14.82
CA ASP A 266 -9.20 -0.75 -14.12
C ASP A 266 -10.05 -0.31 -12.93
N ILE A 267 -9.87 -1.00 -11.80
CA ILE A 267 -10.45 -0.64 -10.51
C ILE A 267 -9.81 0.66 -9.98
N GLY A 268 -9.01 1.33 -10.81
CA GLY A 268 -8.13 2.42 -10.49
C GLY A 268 -6.78 1.89 -10.03
N LYS A 269 -5.72 2.58 -10.45
CA LYS A 269 -4.40 2.41 -9.86
C LYS A 269 -4.47 2.64 -8.35
N THR A 270 -3.69 1.85 -7.61
CA THR A 270 -3.49 2.15 -6.19
C THR A 270 -2.47 3.30 -6.12
N VAL A 271 -2.88 4.44 -5.56
CA VAL A 271 -2.06 5.67 -5.54
C VAL A 271 -1.85 6.08 -4.10
N ILE A 272 -0.64 6.52 -3.75
CA ILE A 272 -0.36 7.14 -2.46
C ILE A 272 0.20 8.55 -2.65
N LEU A 273 -0.37 9.50 -1.92
CA LEU A 273 0.00 10.89 -1.91
C LEU A 273 0.54 11.28 -0.54
N PHE A 274 1.77 11.77 -0.52
CA PHE A 274 2.33 12.48 0.62
C PHE A 274 2.29 13.98 0.34
N ASN A 275 1.67 14.73 1.24
CA ASN A 275 1.67 16.19 1.23
C ASN A 275 2.19 16.69 2.57
N ARG A 276 2.73 17.91 2.62
CA ARG A 276 3.31 18.49 3.84
C ARG A 276 2.38 18.53 5.02
N ARG A 277 1.06 18.53 4.80
CA ARG A 277 0.06 18.78 5.85
C ARG A 277 -1.04 17.73 5.92
N ALA A 278 -0.95 16.74 5.03
CA ALA A 278 -1.97 15.73 4.81
C ALA A 278 -1.35 14.56 4.06
N GLY A 279 -2.00 13.41 4.09
CA GLY A 279 -1.72 12.35 3.14
C GLY A 279 -3.03 11.74 2.67
N GLY A 280 -2.93 10.95 1.61
CA GLY A 280 -4.06 10.17 1.16
C GLY A 280 -3.63 9.00 0.30
N MET A 281 -4.53 8.06 0.12
CA MET A 281 -4.34 6.92 -0.76
C MET A 281 -5.63 6.55 -1.47
N ILE A 282 -5.50 5.97 -2.66
CA ILE A 282 -6.56 5.23 -3.33
C ILE A 282 -6.27 3.75 -3.17
N VAL A 283 -7.21 3.00 -2.62
CA VAL A 283 -7.16 1.54 -2.54
C VAL A 283 -8.44 0.98 -3.11
N ASN A 284 -8.36 0.11 -4.12
CA ASN A 284 -9.53 -0.47 -4.81
C ASN A 284 -10.52 0.61 -5.29
N GLY A 285 -9.98 1.73 -5.80
CA GLY A 285 -10.74 2.88 -6.27
C GLY A 285 -11.46 3.70 -5.20
N ASP A 286 -11.14 3.50 -3.91
CA ASP A 286 -11.71 4.28 -2.81
C ASP A 286 -10.63 5.21 -2.20
N ILE A 287 -11.00 6.46 -1.89
CA ILE A 287 -10.08 7.47 -1.34
C ILE A 287 -10.07 7.40 0.18
N TYR A 288 -8.88 7.32 0.76
CA TYR A 288 -8.61 7.49 2.18
C TYR A 288 -7.71 8.70 2.38
N ALA A 289 -7.97 9.55 3.38
CA ALA A 289 -7.05 10.64 3.74
C ALA A 289 -6.83 10.74 5.25
N TRP A 290 -5.71 11.35 5.62
CA TRP A 290 -5.29 11.62 7.00
C TRP A 290 -4.52 12.95 7.06
N GLY A 291 -4.19 13.38 8.27
CA GLY A 291 -3.41 14.58 8.53
C GLY A 291 -4.20 15.66 9.27
N ASN A 292 -3.73 16.90 9.16
CA ASN A 292 -4.29 18.02 9.92
C ASN A 292 -5.73 18.32 9.46
N ASN A 293 -6.69 18.07 10.34
CA ASN A 293 -8.11 18.12 10.01
C ASN A 293 -8.78 19.45 10.36
N GLY A 294 -8.00 20.53 10.51
CA GLY A 294 -8.54 21.86 10.81
C GLY A 294 -9.54 22.42 9.78
N ASN A 295 -9.55 21.89 8.56
CA ASN A 295 -10.51 22.21 7.50
C ASN A 295 -11.29 20.97 7.00
N ALA A 296 -11.43 19.95 7.84
CA ALA A 296 -12.15 18.71 7.51
C ALA A 296 -11.58 17.98 6.28
N ILE A 297 -10.25 17.89 6.13
CA ILE A 297 -9.60 17.17 5.02
C ILE A 297 -10.01 15.70 4.95
N THR A 298 -10.25 15.07 6.10
CA THR A 298 -10.69 13.68 6.21
C THR A 298 -12.20 13.53 6.04
N GLY A 299 -12.90 14.65 5.85
CA GLY A 299 -14.36 14.73 5.86
C GLY A 299 -14.96 14.82 7.27
N ILE A 300 -14.22 14.50 8.33
CA ILE A 300 -14.69 14.62 9.72
C ILE A 300 -14.79 16.12 10.10
N ASP A 301 -15.85 16.50 10.81
CA ASP A 301 -16.07 17.91 11.24
C ASP A 301 -14.86 18.45 12.02
N ALA A 302 -14.37 19.62 11.61
CA ALA A 302 -13.24 20.30 12.22
C ALA A 302 -13.51 20.80 13.66
N LYS A 303 -14.78 20.88 14.08
CA LYS A 303 -15.20 21.39 15.40
C LYS A 303 -15.16 20.35 16.54
N MET A 304 -14.58 19.17 16.35
CA MET A 304 -14.44 18.21 17.45
C MET A 304 -13.72 18.82 18.65
N THR A 305 -14.45 19.06 19.74
CA THR A 305 -13.89 19.34 21.07
C THR A 305 -13.14 18.11 21.55
N LEU A 306 -11.81 18.20 21.59
CA LEU A 306 -10.93 17.22 22.24
C LEU A 306 -11.20 17.23 23.75
N SER A 307 -11.07 16.07 24.40
CA SER A 307 -11.45 15.84 25.80
C SER A 307 -10.52 16.47 26.87
N GLY A 308 -9.88 17.61 26.57
CA GLY A 308 -8.95 18.31 27.46
C GLY A 308 -9.18 19.81 27.50
N LYS A 309 -8.61 20.52 28.49
CA LYS A 309 -8.61 21.99 28.55
C LYS A 309 -7.90 22.54 27.30
N THR A 310 -8.67 22.95 26.29
CA THR A 310 -8.09 23.46 25.04
C THR A 310 -7.76 24.95 25.17
N SER A 311 -6.51 25.29 24.82
CA SER A 311 -6.15 26.67 24.51
C SER A 311 -6.58 27.01 23.07
N ASN A 312 -6.81 28.28 22.77
CA ASN A 312 -7.20 28.72 21.42
C ASN A 312 -6.12 28.34 20.37
N GLY A 313 -6.54 27.70 19.27
CA GLY A 313 -5.72 27.43 18.09
C GLY A 313 -5.11 26.02 17.96
N ILE A 314 -5.65 25.02 18.67
CA ILE A 314 -5.29 23.61 18.50
C ILE A 314 -6.26 22.96 17.49
N TYR A 315 -5.73 22.23 16.52
CA TYR A 315 -6.53 21.49 15.53
C TYR A 315 -6.36 19.97 15.70
N PRO A 316 -7.42 19.18 15.47
CA PRO A 316 -7.31 17.72 15.48
C PRO A 316 -6.46 17.25 14.30
N LEU A 317 -5.45 16.45 14.59
CA LEU A 317 -4.65 15.72 13.62
C LEU A 317 -5.17 14.29 13.55
N ILE A 318 -5.76 13.92 12.42
CA ILE A 318 -6.24 12.57 12.20
C ILE A 318 -5.07 11.73 11.72
N THR A 319 -4.64 10.79 12.54
CA THR A 319 -3.41 10.01 12.31
C THR A 319 -3.68 8.70 11.58
N VAL A 320 -4.95 8.32 11.41
CA VAL A 320 -5.36 7.08 10.75
C VAL A 320 -6.04 7.38 9.41
N PRO A 321 -5.95 6.49 8.41
CA PRO A 321 -6.62 6.72 7.13
C PRO A 321 -8.14 6.67 7.29
N ILE A 322 -8.81 7.76 6.91
CA ILE A 322 -10.28 7.86 6.94
C ILE A 322 -10.81 7.77 5.51
N LEU A 323 -11.76 6.86 5.29
CA LEU A 323 -12.41 6.67 4.00
C LEU A 323 -13.36 7.83 3.66
N HIS A 324 -13.15 8.46 2.51
CA HIS A 324 -14.04 9.49 1.97
C HIS A 324 -15.28 8.88 1.33
N LYS A 325 -16.45 9.32 1.78
CA LYS A 325 -17.72 8.97 1.14
C LYS A 325 -17.90 9.84 -0.10
N ALA A 326 -18.37 9.27 -1.21
CA ALA A 326 -18.72 10.04 -2.42
C ALA A 326 -20.22 9.86 -2.73
N LYS A 327 -20.91 10.96 -3.09
CA LYS A 327 -22.32 10.89 -3.50
C LYS A 327 -22.46 10.38 -4.94
N ILE A 328 -23.41 9.47 -5.19
CA ILE A 328 -23.76 9.05 -6.55
C ILE A 328 -24.95 9.90 -7.03
N TYR A 329 -24.89 10.33 -8.29
CA TYR A 329 -25.92 11.11 -8.95
C TYR A 329 -26.40 10.33 -10.17
N GLU A 330 -27.71 10.06 -10.27
CA GLU A 330 -28.32 9.57 -11.51
C GLU A 330 -29.31 10.61 -12.03
N THR A 331 -29.21 10.94 -13.31
CA THR A 331 -30.25 11.71 -13.98
C THR A 331 -31.43 10.78 -14.26
N VAL A 332 -32.55 11.01 -13.59
CA VAL A 332 -33.80 10.28 -13.84
C VAL A 332 -34.80 11.21 -14.52
N LYS A 333 -35.53 10.67 -15.49
CA LYS A 333 -36.66 11.39 -16.09
C LYS A 333 -37.85 11.32 -15.16
N ILE A 334 -38.34 12.48 -14.74
CA ILE A 334 -39.62 12.62 -14.05
C ILE A 334 -40.52 13.43 -14.98
N GLY A 335 -41.36 12.74 -15.75
CA GLY A 335 -42.10 13.33 -16.86
C GLY A 335 -41.19 13.67 -18.04
N THR A 336 -41.24 14.91 -18.52
CA THR A 336 -40.36 15.45 -19.59
C THR A 336 -39.10 16.12 -19.05
N THR A 337 -38.93 16.19 -17.73
CA THR A 337 -37.82 16.91 -17.10
C THR A 337 -36.81 15.92 -16.52
N ASP A 338 -35.54 16.15 -16.85
CA ASP A 338 -34.41 15.47 -16.23
C ASP A 338 -34.21 16.01 -14.81
N LYS A 339 -34.26 15.13 -13.81
CA LYS A 339 -33.96 15.46 -12.40
C LYS A 339 -32.82 14.59 -11.89
N LEU A 340 -31.92 15.19 -11.12
CA LEU A 340 -30.89 14.44 -10.40
C LEU A 340 -31.54 13.71 -9.21
N LYS A 341 -31.48 12.38 -9.21
CA LYS A 341 -31.86 11.52 -8.09
C LYS A 341 -30.61 11.15 -7.29
N TYR A 342 -30.76 11.25 -5.97
CA TYR A 342 -29.74 10.91 -4.99
C TYR A 342 -30.09 9.59 -4.32
N TYR A 343 -29.08 8.75 -4.04
CA TYR A 343 -29.24 7.52 -3.29
C TYR A 343 -28.58 7.68 -1.91
N MET A 344 -29.37 7.58 -0.84
CA MET A 344 -28.85 7.62 0.55
C MET A 344 -28.41 6.26 1.08
N GLU A 345 -28.65 5.19 0.32
CA GLU A 345 -28.52 3.80 0.77
C GLU A 345 -27.04 3.36 0.72
N ASN A 346 -26.46 3.15 1.92
CA ASN A 346 -25.17 2.52 2.21
C ASN A 346 -24.00 2.87 1.25
N TYR A 347 -23.47 4.08 1.43
CA TYR A 347 -22.28 4.63 0.76
C TYR A 347 -21.02 3.73 0.88
N TYR A 348 -20.93 2.94 1.95
CA TYR A 348 -19.88 1.96 2.17
C TYR A 348 -20.24 0.62 1.52
N SER A 349 -19.30 0.02 0.80
CA SER A 349 -19.46 -1.31 0.17
C SER A 349 -20.43 -1.41 -1.02
N SER A 350 -21.06 -0.32 -1.47
CA SER A 350 -21.87 -0.34 -2.69
C SER A 350 -21.01 -0.58 -3.94
N PRO A 351 -21.37 -1.52 -4.84
CA PRO A 351 -20.67 -1.71 -6.12
C PRO A 351 -20.93 -0.57 -7.11
N LYS A 352 -21.91 0.31 -6.83
CA LYS A 352 -22.27 1.46 -7.67
C LYS A 352 -21.51 2.74 -7.30
N ARG A 353 -20.67 2.71 -6.26
CA ARG A 353 -19.91 3.89 -5.83
C ARG A 353 -18.91 4.33 -6.90
N PRO A 354 -18.59 5.64 -7.00
CA PRO A 354 -17.56 6.10 -7.91
C PRO A 354 -16.23 5.44 -7.56
N LYS A 355 -15.48 5.02 -8.58
CA LYS A 355 -14.14 4.47 -8.44
C LYS A 355 -13.13 5.50 -8.89
N PHE A 356 -12.18 5.81 -8.02
CA PHE A 356 -11.20 6.88 -8.20
C PHE A 356 -9.89 6.36 -8.79
N ILE A 357 -9.26 7.17 -9.63
CA ILE A 357 -7.98 6.90 -10.30
C ILE A 357 -6.90 7.94 -9.97
N ASP A 358 -7.31 9.10 -9.42
CA ASP A 358 -6.40 10.14 -8.95
C ASP A 358 -6.98 10.84 -7.72
N LEU A 359 -6.12 11.31 -6.81
CA LEU A 359 -6.53 12.06 -5.61
C LEU A 359 -5.62 13.27 -5.34
N PHE A 360 -6.16 14.26 -4.66
CA PHE A 360 -5.38 15.31 -4.03
C PHE A 360 -5.99 15.66 -2.67
N ALA A 361 -5.18 15.66 -1.62
CA ALA A 361 -5.57 16.06 -0.28
C ALA A 361 -4.63 17.18 0.22
N GLY A 362 -5.22 18.26 0.73
CA GLY A 362 -4.46 19.39 1.26
C GLY A 362 -5.26 20.18 2.30
N VAL A 363 -4.58 20.68 3.34
CA VAL A 363 -5.24 21.35 4.47
C VAL A 363 -6.09 22.54 4.07
N TYR A 364 -5.66 23.38 3.11
CA TYR A 364 -6.46 24.56 2.73
C TYR A 364 -7.52 24.28 1.67
N THR A 365 -7.44 23.12 1.04
CA THR A 365 -8.17 22.80 -0.20
C THR A 365 -9.12 21.62 -0.02
N GLY A 366 -9.03 20.89 1.10
CA GLY A 366 -9.80 19.68 1.31
C GLY A 366 -9.27 18.52 0.47
N THR A 367 -10.16 17.60 0.14
CA THR A 367 -9.83 16.40 -0.62
C THR A 367 -10.66 16.35 -1.89
N CYS A 368 -10.01 16.09 -3.02
CA CYS A 368 -10.66 15.87 -4.31
C CYS A 368 -10.14 14.59 -4.98
N GLY A 369 -10.97 13.93 -5.78
CA GLY A 369 -10.61 12.76 -6.57
C GLY A 369 -11.19 12.78 -7.97
N ILE A 370 -10.51 12.12 -8.91
CA ILE A 370 -10.99 11.88 -10.28
C ILE A 370 -11.46 10.44 -10.41
N THR A 371 -12.63 10.21 -10.99
CA THR A 371 -13.18 8.86 -11.19
C THR A 371 -12.62 8.19 -12.45
N THR A 372 -12.84 6.87 -12.60
CA THR A 372 -12.58 6.12 -13.83
C THR A 372 -13.35 6.63 -15.05
N LYS A 373 -14.35 7.50 -14.84
CA LYS A 373 -15.11 8.18 -15.91
C LYS A 373 -14.57 9.58 -16.23
N GLY A 374 -13.53 10.04 -15.54
CA GLY A 374 -12.99 11.40 -15.66
C GLY A 374 -13.80 12.45 -14.90
N GLU A 375 -14.68 12.06 -13.96
CA GLU A 375 -15.47 12.98 -13.15
C GLU A 375 -14.64 13.51 -11.97
N LEU A 376 -14.72 14.81 -11.69
CA LEU A 376 -14.12 15.39 -10.49
C LEU A 376 -15.08 15.33 -9.31
N TYR A 377 -14.59 14.92 -8.16
CA TYR A 377 -15.32 14.92 -6.89
C TYR A 377 -14.50 15.63 -5.83
N CYS A 378 -15.11 16.53 -5.06
CA CYS A 378 -14.42 17.34 -4.06
C CYS A 378 -15.22 17.47 -2.76
N GLY A 379 -14.53 17.47 -1.62
CA GLY A 379 -15.13 17.57 -0.29
C GLY A 379 -14.19 18.15 0.77
N GLY A 380 -14.72 18.28 1.98
CA GLY A 380 -14.13 19.08 3.06
C GLY A 380 -14.65 20.52 3.08
N THR A 381 -14.45 21.23 4.18
CA THR A 381 -14.72 22.68 4.22
C THR A 381 -13.52 23.37 3.63
N THR A 382 -13.54 23.63 2.32
CA THR A 382 -12.66 24.64 1.73
C THR A 382 -12.82 25.90 2.57
N GLY A 383 -11.74 26.33 3.21
CA GLY A 383 -11.59 27.50 4.08
C GLY A 383 -12.85 28.23 4.57
N ASN A 384 -13.31 27.87 5.79
CA ASN A 384 -14.23 28.63 6.67
C ASN A 384 -15.75 28.49 6.43
N GLN A 385 -16.41 27.71 7.30
CA GLN A 385 -17.43 28.34 8.16
C GLN A 385 -16.71 29.34 9.07
N ARG A 386 -16.55 30.58 8.58
CA ARG A 386 -16.43 31.78 9.40
C ARG A 386 -17.75 32.46 9.17
N ASP A 387 -18.56 32.46 10.21
CA ASP A 387 -19.84 33.13 10.35
C ASP A 387 -20.07 34.23 9.30
N ASN A 388 -20.93 33.94 8.32
CA ASN A 388 -21.79 34.82 7.50
C ASN A 388 -21.35 36.25 7.12
N ASN A 389 -20.09 36.65 7.24
CA ASN A 389 -19.69 38.04 6.98
C ASN A 389 -18.22 38.24 6.58
N SER A 390 -17.52 37.18 6.14
CA SER A 390 -16.14 37.30 5.66
C SER A 390 -15.98 36.67 4.28
N THR A 391 -15.79 37.51 3.27
CA THR A 391 -15.51 37.19 1.87
C THR A 391 -14.13 36.55 1.67
N THR A 392 -13.81 35.45 2.36
CA THR A 392 -12.49 34.81 2.25
C THR A 392 -12.38 33.90 1.03
N GLN A 393 -11.84 34.51 -0.01
CA GLN A 393 -11.34 34.03 -1.30
C GLN A 393 -10.64 32.65 -1.29
N GLY A 394 -10.99 31.76 -2.23
CA GLY A 394 -10.16 30.60 -2.62
C GLY A 394 -10.82 29.22 -2.66
N ASP A 395 -12.08 29.10 -2.26
CA ASP A 395 -12.75 27.82 -2.10
C ASP A 395 -13.22 27.16 -3.40
N TYR A 396 -13.04 25.84 -3.51
CA TYR A 396 -13.61 25.06 -4.62
C TYR A 396 -15.11 24.87 -4.38
N THR A 397 -15.91 25.59 -5.16
CA THR A 397 -17.37 25.68 -4.94
C THR A 397 -18.21 25.15 -6.10
N ASP A 398 -17.57 24.77 -7.21
CA ASP A 398 -18.16 24.12 -8.39
C ASP A 398 -18.43 22.63 -8.11
N VAL A 399 -19.47 22.37 -7.33
CA VAL A 399 -19.97 21.03 -7.07
C VAL A 399 -21.49 21.04 -7.08
N ASP A 400 -22.10 19.89 -7.39
CA ASP A 400 -23.54 19.68 -7.35
C ASP A 400 -24.11 20.07 -5.96
N LYS A 401 -24.79 21.22 -5.88
CA LYS A 401 -25.48 21.74 -4.68
C LYS A 401 -26.98 21.40 -4.77
N THR A 402 -27.61 21.00 -3.67
CA THR A 402 -29.08 21.14 -3.55
C THR A 402 -29.41 22.42 -2.81
N SER A 403 -30.21 23.28 -3.41
CA SER A 403 -30.83 24.44 -2.78
C SER A 403 -31.91 23.97 -1.78
N THR A 404 -31.61 24.07 -0.48
CA THR A 404 -32.48 23.88 0.71
C THR A 404 -32.98 22.46 1.02
N GLY A 405 -33.01 22.09 2.32
CA GLY A 405 -33.48 20.80 2.84
C GLY A 405 -32.37 19.78 3.19
N ASP A 406 -32.76 18.54 3.50
CA ASP A 406 -31.90 17.43 3.95
C ASP A 406 -30.69 17.09 3.05
N GLY A 407 -30.58 17.72 1.88
CA GLY A 407 -29.47 17.62 0.93
C GLY A 407 -28.38 18.71 1.01
N ALA A 408 -28.47 19.68 1.93
CA ALA A 408 -27.40 20.65 2.18
C ALA A 408 -26.04 19.95 2.38
N ARG A 409 -24.91 20.65 2.13
CA ARG A 409 -23.57 20.13 2.42
C ARG A 409 -23.45 19.80 3.92
N LYS A 410 -23.83 18.60 4.30
CA LYS A 410 -23.48 17.96 5.57
C LYS A 410 -22.10 17.35 5.34
N GLY A 411 -21.23 17.33 6.37
CA GLY A 411 -19.82 16.91 6.26
C GLY A 411 -19.57 15.53 5.61
N GLU A 412 -18.34 15.04 5.71
CA GLU A 412 -17.90 13.68 5.33
C GLU A 412 -17.97 13.26 3.85
N LEU A 413 -18.39 14.15 2.93
CA LEU A 413 -18.71 13.77 1.54
C LEU A 413 -17.89 14.51 0.47
N LEU A 414 -17.48 13.75 -0.55
CA LEU A 414 -17.06 14.26 -1.86
C LEU A 414 -18.28 14.43 -2.76
N TYR A 415 -18.40 15.61 -3.36
CA TYR A 415 -19.47 16.02 -4.27
C TYR A 415 -18.93 16.19 -5.68
N ARG A 416 -19.69 15.74 -6.68
CA ARG A 416 -19.26 15.82 -8.08
C ARG A 416 -19.23 17.28 -8.55
N SER A 417 -18.26 17.63 -9.39
CA SER A 417 -18.19 18.90 -10.10
C SER A 417 -19.35 19.06 -11.09
N THR A 418 -19.86 20.29 -11.20
CA THR A 418 -20.87 20.66 -12.21
C THR A 418 -20.25 20.89 -13.60
N TYR A 419 -18.94 21.12 -13.69
CA TYR A 419 -18.23 21.26 -14.95
C TYR A 419 -17.57 19.97 -15.40
N PHE A 420 -16.70 19.39 -14.57
CA PHE A 420 -16.00 18.14 -14.85
C PHE A 420 -16.85 16.93 -14.43
N ASP A 421 -17.95 16.76 -15.15
CA ASP A 421 -19.00 15.76 -14.91
C ASP A 421 -18.79 14.44 -15.67
N GLY A 422 -17.62 14.27 -16.31
CA GLY A 422 -17.27 13.06 -17.07
C GLY A 422 -17.90 12.96 -18.46
N SER A 423 -18.70 13.95 -18.88
CA SER A 423 -19.25 14.02 -20.24
C SER A 423 -18.17 14.40 -21.27
N ALA A 424 -18.46 14.25 -22.56
CA ALA A 424 -17.50 14.52 -23.63
C ALA A 424 -16.94 15.95 -23.56
N GLY A 425 -15.60 16.09 -23.57
CA GLY A 425 -14.92 17.37 -23.42
C GLY A 425 -14.83 17.92 -21.99
N LYS A 426 -15.38 17.19 -21.01
CA LYS A 426 -15.44 17.57 -19.59
C LYS A 426 -14.85 16.49 -18.66
N LYS A 427 -13.91 15.72 -19.19
CA LYS A 427 -13.18 14.69 -18.46
C LYS A 427 -11.83 15.22 -17.99
N LEU A 428 -11.46 14.86 -16.77
CA LEU A 428 -10.15 15.15 -16.20
C LEU A 428 -9.21 13.96 -16.22
N LYS A 429 -7.93 14.27 -16.39
CA LYS A 429 -6.82 13.32 -16.30
C LYS A 429 -6.04 13.43 -14.99
N LYS A 430 -5.86 14.67 -14.48
CA LYS A 430 -5.06 14.93 -13.27
C LYS A 430 -5.47 16.24 -12.62
N HIS A 431 -5.29 16.33 -11.30
CA HIS A 431 -5.49 17.57 -10.55
C HIS A 431 -4.57 17.68 -9.34
N PHE A 432 -4.34 18.92 -8.91
CA PHE A 432 -3.76 19.25 -7.61
C PHE A 432 -4.10 20.71 -7.27
N ALA A 433 -3.76 21.13 -6.06
CA ALA A 433 -3.80 22.54 -5.70
C ALA A 433 -2.47 23.00 -5.11
N ASN A 434 -2.13 24.26 -5.38
CA ASN A 434 -1.01 24.93 -4.73
C ASN A 434 -1.55 26.17 -4.00
N ASN A 435 -1.41 26.21 -2.68
CA ASN A 435 -2.13 27.16 -1.83
C ASN A 435 -3.66 27.06 -2.02
N GLN A 436 -4.31 28.10 -2.54
CA GLN A 436 -5.76 28.15 -2.78
C GLN A 436 -6.11 28.21 -4.28
N ILE A 437 -5.15 27.91 -5.16
CA ILE A 437 -5.40 27.78 -6.60
C ILE A 437 -5.28 26.31 -7.02
N TRP A 438 -6.31 25.84 -7.71
CA TRP A 438 -6.42 24.51 -8.27
C TRP A 438 -5.96 24.50 -9.71
N HIS A 439 -5.39 23.37 -10.11
CA HIS A 439 -4.98 23.07 -11.47
C HIS A 439 -5.64 21.76 -11.89
N PHE A 440 -6.28 21.77 -13.04
CA PHE A 440 -7.00 20.63 -13.60
C PHE A 440 -6.55 20.37 -15.02
N LEU A 441 -5.95 19.21 -15.27
CA LEU A 441 -5.58 18.78 -16.62
C LEU A 441 -6.74 18.02 -17.24
N GLY A 442 -7.36 18.60 -18.26
CA GLY A 442 -8.41 17.94 -19.04
C GLY A 442 -7.87 16.87 -19.98
N GLU A 443 -8.71 15.91 -20.36
CA GLU A 443 -8.40 14.96 -21.43
C GLU A 443 -8.26 15.63 -22.81
N ASP A 444 -8.71 16.88 -22.94
CA ASP A 444 -8.49 17.74 -24.11
C ASP A 444 -7.06 18.32 -24.19
N GLY A 445 -6.20 17.98 -23.24
CA GLY A 445 -4.80 18.41 -23.19
C GLY A 445 -4.61 19.86 -22.75
N ARG A 446 -5.63 20.50 -22.17
CA ARG A 446 -5.55 21.85 -21.59
C ARG A 446 -5.49 21.80 -20.07
N ILE A 447 -4.84 22.79 -19.48
CA ILE A 447 -4.83 23.00 -18.02
C ILE A 447 -5.77 24.14 -17.67
N TYR A 448 -6.71 23.88 -16.77
CA TYR A 448 -7.66 24.84 -16.22
C TYR A 448 -7.29 25.20 -14.79
N ILE A 449 -7.62 26.41 -14.39
CA ILE A 449 -7.40 26.91 -13.03
C ILE A 449 -8.69 27.40 -12.39
N TRP A 450 -8.74 27.30 -11.06
CA TRP A 450 -9.83 27.79 -10.20
C TRP A 450 -9.27 28.25 -8.86
N GLY A 451 -9.84 29.29 -8.25
CA GLY A 451 -9.49 29.73 -6.90
C GLY A 451 -8.64 30.99 -6.87
N SER A 452 -7.88 31.19 -5.79
CA SER A 452 -7.21 32.45 -5.48
C SER A 452 -5.88 32.61 -6.23
N ASN A 453 -5.79 33.57 -7.16
CA ASN A 453 -4.58 33.80 -7.96
C ASN A 453 -3.64 34.87 -7.35
N THR A 454 -3.45 34.87 -6.03
CA THR A 454 -2.56 35.83 -5.35
C THR A 454 -1.06 35.55 -5.57
N SER A 455 -0.72 34.49 -6.30
CA SER A 455 0.64 34.02 -6.52
C SER A 455 0.83 33.67 -8.00
N GLY A 456 2.08 33.47 -8.44
CA GLY A 456 2.40 33.16 -9.84
C GLY A 456 1.92 31.79 -10.34
N PHE A 457 1.28 30.98 -9.49
CA PHE A 457 0.86 29.61 -9.83
C PHE A 457 -0.28 29.55 -10.85
N GLY A 458 -1.09 30.60 -11.00
CA GLY A 458 -2.17 30.63 -12.00
C GLY A 458 -1.69 30.72 -13.45
N ALA A 459 -0.41 31.01 -13.71
CA ALA A 459 0.15 31.04 -15.05
C ALA A 459 -0.53 32.05 -16.01
N LEU A 460 -1.13 33.12 -15.47
CA LEU A 460 -1.84 34.15 -16.24
C LEU A 460 -0.98 35.40 -16.53
N GLY A 461 0.34 35.31 -16.34
CA GLY A 461 1.24 36.47 -16.28
C GLY A 461 1.18 37.11 -14.88
N THR A 462 1.08 38.43 -14.80
CA THR A 462 1.10 39.15 -13.52
C THR A 462 0.07 38.61 -12.52
N PRO A 463 0.43 38.33 -11.25
CA PRO A 463 -0.48 37.86 -10.21
C PRO A 463 -1.63 38.84 -10.09
N GLN A 464 -2.83 38.36 -10.42
CA GLN A 464 -4.04 39.13 -10.30
C GLN A 464 -4.58 38.79 -8.91
N ASN A 465 -4.56 39.72 -7.96
CA ASN A 465 -5.17 39.54 -6.64
C ASN A 465 -6.70 39.40 -6.78
N LYS A 466 -7.12 38.27 -7.35
CA LYS A 466 -8.45 37.96 -7.87
C LYS A 466 -8.72 36.47 -7.65
N THR A 467 -9.94 36.17 -7.23
CA THR A 467 -10.45 34.80 -7.17
C THR A 467 -11.11 34.43 -8.49
N LEU A 468 -10.72 33.29 -9.05
CA LEU A 468 -11.33 32.69 -10.22
C LEU A 468 -12.43 31.73 -9.77
N THR A 469 -13.68 32.11 -10.02
CA THR A 469 -14.88 31.29 -9.72
C THR A 469 -15.50 30.69 -10.99
N ASN A 470 -14.72 30.63 -12.06
CA ASN A 470 -15.04 29.97 -13.31
C ASN A 470 -13.74 29.33 -13.83
N TYR A 471 -13.84 28.21 -14.53
CA TYR A 471 -12.69 27.58 -15.13
C TYR A 471 -12.08 28.49 -16.19
N GLN A 472 -10.80 28.80 -15.99
CA GLN A 472 -10.00 29.53 -16.95
C GLN A 472 -8.91 28.61 -17.47
N ALA A 473 -8.81 28.41 -18.78
CA ALA A 473 -7.69 27.70 -19.37
C ALA A 473 -6.43 28.58 -19.33
N ILE A 474 -5.29 27.98 -19.03
CA ILE A 474 -3.99 28.67 -19.12
C ILE A 474 -3.74 29.02 -20.60
N PRO A 475 -3.52 30.31 -20.94
CA PRO A 475 -3.30 30.73 -22.32
C PRO A 475 -2.06 30.07 -22.93
N ASN A 476 -2.11 29.75 -24.22
CA ASN A 476 -0.98 29.26 -25.01
C ASN A 476 -0.33 27.96 -24.51
N LEU A 477 -1.05 27.17 -23.70
CA LEU A 477 -0.60 25.88 -23.19
C LEU A 477 -1.60 24.78 -23.59
N TYR A 478 -1.17 23.92 -24.51
CA TYR A 478 -2.01 22.90 -25.15
C TYR A 478 -1.25 21.57 -25.29
N ASN A 479 -1.97 20.51 -25.65
CA ASN A 479 -1.41 19.17 -25.89
C ASN A 479 -0.62 18.61 -24.69
N ILE A 480 -1.00 19.01 -23.47
CA ILE A 480 -0.40 18.54 -22.23
C ILE A 480 -0.88 17.14 -21.90
N ILE A 481 0.04 16.24 -21.57
CA ILE A 481 -0.24 14.85 -21.22
C ILE A 481 -0.05 14.57 -19.74
N ASP A 482 0.74 15.37 -19.02
CA ASP A 482 0.93 15.26 -17.58
C ASP A 482 1.28 16.62 -16.95
N MET A 483 1.00 16.77 -15.66
CA MET A 483 1.39 17.92 -14.85
C MET A 483 1.72 17.52 -13.41
N THR A 484 2.59 18.28 -12.74
CA THR A 484 3.05 18.00 -11.38
C THR A 484 3.53 19.28 -10.68
N TYR A 485 3.90 19.19 -9.41
CA TYR A 485 4.29 20.34 -8.60
C TYR A 485 5.38 19.98 -7.58
N LEU A 486 6.17 20.97 -7.21
CA LEU A 486 7.16 20.87 -6.14
C LEU A 486 6.54 21.27 -4.80
N THR A 487 7.00 20.68 -3.71
CA THR A 487 6.37 20.84 -2.39
C THR A 487 7.07 21.87 -1.50
N THR A 488 8.34 22.20 -1.75
CA THR A 488 9.16 23.06 -0.86
C THR A 488 8.89 24.53 -0.99
N PHE A 489 8.46 25.14 0.12
CA PHE A 489 8.21 26.59 0.19
C PHE A 489 9.43 27.38 -0.29
N GLY A 490 9.18 28.38 -1.14
CA GLY A 490 10.23 29.14 -1.84
C GLY A 490 10.69 28.52 -3.16
N PHE A 491 10.72 27.19 -3.24
CA PHE A 491 11.12 26.45 -4.44
C PHE A 491 9.92 25.88 -5.21
N ARG A 492 8.69 26.00 -4.71
CA ARG A 492 7.50 25.45 -5.37
C ARG A 492 7.37 25.99 -6.79
N ARG A 493 7.22 25.07 -7.74
CA ARG A 493 6.93 25.31 -9.15
C ARG A 493 5.89 24.30 -9.60
N ILE A 494 5.25 24.59 -10.71
CA ILE A 494 4.42 23.66 -11.46
C ILE A 494 5.18 23.27 -12.71
N GLY A 495 5.15 21.98 -13.04
CA GLY A 495 5.69 21.42 -14.27
C GLY A 495 4.58 20.80 -15.10
N ALA A 496 4.66 20.95 -16.43
CA ALA A 496 3.78 20.28 -17.37
C ALA A 496 4.59 19.63 -18.50
N LEU A 497 4.15 18.47 -18.96
CA LEU A 497 4.74 17.70 -20.04
C LEU A 497 3.74 17.64 -21.22
N SER A 498 4.20 18.03 -22.40
CA SER A 498 3.42 17.93 -23.64
C SER A 498 3.59 16.57 -24.33
N SER A 499 2.66 16.25 -25.23
CA SER A 499 2.71 15.04 -26.07
C SER A 499 3.93 14.99 -27.00
N SER A 500 4.51 16.13 -27.36
CA SER A 500 5.75 16.23 -28.13
C SER A 500 7.02 16.08 -27.27
N GLY A 501 6.89 15.88 -25.96
CA GLY A 501 7.99 15.69 -25.02
C GLY A 501 8.62 16.98 -24.50
N GLU A 502 7.97 18.11 -24.72
CA GLU A 502 8.41 19.42 -24.24
C GLU A 502 7.93 19.64 -22.80
N VAL A 503 8.81 20.18 -21.96
CA VAL A 503 8.53 20.50 -20.56
C VAL A 503 8.34 22.01 -20.38
N TYR A 504 7.31 22.37 -19.62
CA TYR A 504 6.99 23.74 -19.23
C TYR A 504 7.05 23.86 -17.71
N ILE A 505 7.60 24.97 -17.20
CA ILE A 505 7.61 25.27 -15.76
C ILE A 505 7.12 26.69 -15.48
N TRP A 506 6.43 26.89 -14.34
CA TRP A 506 6.00 28.19 -13.85
C TRP A 506 5.70 28.17 -12.35
N GLY A 507 5.26 29.29 -11.79
CA GLY A 507 4.89 29.46 -10.41
C GLY A 507 5.88 30.29 -9.62
N VAL A 508 5.38 31.21 -8.80
CA VAL A 508 6.16 31.97 -7.81
C VAL A 508 5.29 32.19 -6.59
N GLU A 509 5.87 32.09 -5.39
CA GLU A 509 5.20 32.40 -4.13
C GLU A 509 4.90 33.89 -3.99
N ASP A 510 3.82 34.21 -3.29
CA ASP A 510 3.39 35.59 -3.00
C ASP A 510 4.38 36.32 -2.06
N ASN A 511 4.73 37.56 -2.39
CA ASN A 511 5.50 38.47 -1.55
C ASN A 511 4.56 39.12 -0.52
N ASN A 512 4.34 38.49 0.64
CA ASN A 512 3.56 39.09 1.73
C ASN A 512 4.30 40.24 2.44
N GLY A 513 4.70 41.29 1.71
CA GLY A 513 5.19 42.57 2.25
C GLY A 513 6.54 42.54 3.01
N SER A 514 7.14 41.38 3.25
CA SER A 514 8.48 41.27 3.83
C SER A 514 9.53 41.53 2.76
N THR A 515 10.13 42.71 2.78
CA THR A 515 11.22 43.12 1.88
C THR A 515 12.57 42.48 2.25
N THR A 516 12.63 41.73 3.36
CA THR A 516 13.87 41.14 3.88
C THR A 516 14.02 39.65 3.57
N ASP A 517 12.95 38.99 3.12
CA ASP A 517 12.96 37.54 2.96
C ASP A 517 13.29 37.15 1.51
N THR A 518 14.52 36.67 1.30
CA THR A 518 15.11 36.38 -0.01
C THR A 518 14.40 35.28 -0.80
N ILE A 519 13.46 34.58 -0.17
CA ILE A 519 12.77 33.37 -0.64
C ILE A 519 11.52 33.71 -1.49
N TYR A 520 10.90 34.87 -1.29
CA TYR A 520 9.74 35.33 -2.08
C TYR A 520 10.21 36.13 -3.32
N GLY A 521 9.46 36.03 -4.43
CA GLY A 521 9.97 36.47 -5.73
C GLY A 521 9.00 37.26 -6.57
N ASN A 522 9.55 38.21 -7.33
CA ASN A 522 8.88 38.77 -8.50
C ASN A 522 8.77 37.71 -9.60
N CYS A 523 7.74 37.85 -10.44
CA CYS A 523 7.50 37.01 -11.61
C CYS A 523 8.66 37.03 -12.60
N THR A 524 9.22 38.21 -12.85
CA THR A 524 10.38 38.39 -13.69
C THR A 524 11.63 37.84 -13.02
N LYS A 525 12.26 36.86 -13.67
CA LYS A 525 13.57 36.35 -13.32
C LYS A 525 14.58 36.81 -14.35
N THR A 526 15.74 37.21 -13.88
CA THR A 526 16.87 37.65 -14.72
C THR A 526 18.10 36.83 -14.35
N TRP A 527 18.80 36.31 -15.34
CA TRP A 527 20.19 35.88 -15.18
C TRP A 527 21.06 36.50 -16.27
N LYS A 528 22.37 36.55 -16.03
CA LYS A 528 23.37 36.95 -17.02
C LYS A 528 24.02 35.72 -17.64
N ASN A 529 23.93 35.59 -18.96
CA ASN A 529 24.56 34.46 -19.65
C ASN A 529 26.10 34.62 -19.66
N THR A 530 26.82 33.66 -20.24
CA THR A 530 28.29 33.68 -20.34
C THR A 530 28.85 34.87 -21.14
N LYS A 531 28.00 35.56 -21.91
CA LYS A 531 28.32 36.80 -22.64
C LYS A 531 27.89 38.06 -21.88
N ASN A 532 27.54 37.95 -20.59
CA ASN A 532 27.04 39.03 -19.74
C ASN A 532 25.75 39.69 -20.24
N VAL A 533 24.99 39.01 -21.10
CA VAL A 533 23.68 39.46 -21.59
C VAL A 533 22.59 39.02 -20.62
N SER A 534 21.74 39.95 -20.20
CA SER A 534 20.59 39.67 -19.33
C SER A 534 19.50 38.93 -20.10
N ILE A 535 19.17 37.71 -19.65
CA ILE A 535 18.03 36.94 -20.13
C ILE A 535 16.92 37.06 -19.09
N ASN A 536 15.74 37.48 -19.54
CA ASN A 536 14.55 37.66 -18.71
C ASN A 536 13.48 36.64 -19.08
N TYR A 537 12.81 36.08 -18.08
CA TYR A 537 11.62 35.25 -18.28
C TYR A 537 10.63 35.47 -17.15
N ASP A 538 9.35 35.31 -17.47
CA ASP A 538 8.23 35.50 -16.55
C ASP A 538 7.78 34.15 -15.98
N MET A 539 8.16 33.86 -14.73
CA MET A 539 7.76 32.64 -14.02
C MET A 539 6.29 32.63 -13.59
N CYS A 540 5.52 33.68 -13.86
CA CYS A 540 4.07 33.69 -13.66
C CYS A 540 3.31 33.38 -14.95
N ALA A 541 4.01 32.95 -16.00
CA ALA A 541 3.48 32.31 -17.20
C ALA A 541 4.22 30.99 -17.47
N PRO A 542 3.64 30.03 -18.20
CA PRO A 542 4.33 28.79 -18.57
C PRO A 542 5.58 29.08 -19.41
N ILE A 543 6.74 28.63 -18.94
CA ILE A 543 8.00 28.75 -19.67
C ILE A 543 8.40 27.38 -20.20
N LYS A 544 8.44 27.26 -21.52
CA LYS A 544 9.03 26.10 -22.20
C LYS A 544 10.53 26.06 -21.95
N ILE A 545 11.07 24.91 -21.60
CA ILE A 545 12.53 24.71 -21.48
C ILE A 545 13.14 24.66 -22.89
N THR A 546 14.14 25.50 -23.14
CA THR A 546 14.89 25.61 -24.40
C THR A 546 16.39 25.65 -24.14
N ILE A 547 17.20 25.50 -25.20
CA ILE A 547 18.66 25.60 -25.09
C ILE A 547 19.11 27.01 -24.72
N GLU A 548 18.34 28.06 -25.04
CA GLU A 548 18.70 29.43 -24.67
C GLU A 548 18.45 29.70 -23.19
N ASN A 549 17.49 29.00 -22.60
CA ASN A 549 17.05 29.23 -21.23
C ASN A 549 17.51 28.16 -20.22
N SER A 550 18.35 27.23 -20.64
CA SER A 550 18.85 26.13 -19.79
C SER A 550 20.37 25.94 -19.86
N ASN A 551 20.86 24.93 -19.14
CA ASN A 551 22.24 24.43 -19.24
C ASN A 551 22.45 23.40 -20.36
N LEU A 552 21.40 23.05 -21.12
CA LEU A 552 21.48 22.04 -22.17
C LEU A 552 21.93 22.61 -23.51
N SER A 553 22.72 21.84 -24.25
CA SER A 553 23.03 22.06 -25.67
C SER A 553 21.95 21.49 -26.60
N THR A 554 21.22 20.48 -26.15
CA THR A 554 20.12 19.81 -26.85
C THR A 554 19.04 19.44 -25.84
N ILE A 555 17.76 19.65 -26.18
CA ILE A 555 16.63 19.30 -25.29
C ILE A 555 16.27 17.81 -25.47
N PRO A 556 16.32 16.98 -24.41
CA PRO A 556 15.82 15.61 -24.46
C PRO A 556 14.33 15.54 -24.75
N ASN A 557 13.89 14.45 -25.39
CA ASN A 557 12.48 14.17 -25.64
C ASN A 557 11.86 13.49 -24.41
N PHE A 558 11.28 14.28 -23.50
CA PHE A 558 10.77 13.75 -22.23
C PHE A 558 9.47 12.94 -22.41
N LYS A 559 9.35 11.85 -21.65
CA LYS A 559 8.15 10.97 -21.61
C LYS A 559 7.51 10.87 -20.23
N TYR A 560 8.15 11.41 -19.21
CA TYR A 560 7.70 11.35 -17.82
C TYR A 560 8.18 12.59 -17.06
N ILE A 561 7.35 13.08 -16.15
CA ILE A 561 7.70 14.13 -15.20
C ILE A 561 7.03 13.87 -13.83
N ARG A 562 7.76 14.09 -12.74
CA ARG A 562 7.27 13.99 -11.38
C ARG A 562 7.87 15.07 -10.50
N GLY A 563 7.07 15.60 -9.58
CA GLY A 563 7.51 16.59 -8.60
C GLY A 563 8.28 15.94 -7.46
N GLY A 564 9.47 16.46 -7.17
CA GLY A 564 10.20 16.19 -5.94
C GLY A 564 9.91 17.25 -4.87
N ILE A 565 10.78 17.32 -3.86
CA ILE A 565 10.68 18.34 -2.83
C ILE A 565 10.93 19.74 -3.41
N ASP A 566 12.02 19.96 -4.17
CA ASP A 566 12.42 21.27 -4.69
C ASP A 566 12.98 21.23 -6.12
N ALA A 567 12.88 20.08 -6.78
CA ALA A 567 13.23 19.87 -8.18
C ALA A 567 12.34 18.79 -8.80
N PHE A 568 12.12 18.85 -10.11
CA PHE A 568 11.38 17.82 -10.84
C PHE A 568 12.32 16.69 -11.25
N ILE A 569 11.79 15.48 -11.29
CA ILE A 569 12.39 14.32 -11.93
C ILE A 569 11.71 14.14 -13.29
N ALA A 570 12.49 14.12 -14.36
CA ALA A 570 12.00 13.83 -15.70
C ALA A 570 12.72 12.61 -16.28
N LYS A 571 12.11 11.93 -17.25
CA LYS A 571 12.73 10.81 -17.96
C LYS A 571 12.52 10.96 -19.46
N ASP A 572 13.57 10.76 -20.25
CA ASP A 572 13.48 10.79 -21.71
C ASP A 572 12.99 9.46 -22.33
N ASP A 573 12.89 9.41 -23.65
CA ASP A 573 12.49 8.24 -24.42
C ASP A 573 13.52 7.09 -24.41
N ALA A 574 14.78 7.39 -24.07
CA ALA A 574 15.83 6.40 -23.83
C ALA A 574 15.83 5.86 -22.38
N GLY A 575 14.96 6.38 -21.51
CA GLY A 575 14.87 5.96 -20.11
C GLY A 575 15.87 6.66 -19.17
N VAL A 576 16.58 7.69 -19.64
CA VAL A 576 17.54 8.45 -18.81
C VAL A 576 16.78 9.42 -17.91
N TYR A 577 17.14 9.42 -16.63
CA TYR A 577 16.55 10.32 -15.63
C TYR A 577 17.30 11.66 -15.56
N TYR A 578 16.53 12.74 -15.46
CA TYR A 578 17.03 14.11 -15.34
C TYR A 578 16.43 14.79 -14.12
N ARG A 579 17.22 15.65 -13.48
CA ARG A 579 16.76 16.62 -12.50
C ARG A 579 16.51 17.95 -13.19
N ILE A 580 15.33 18.54 -13.03
CA ILE A 580 14.99 19.87 -13.53
C ILE A 580 14.73 20.80 -12.35
N ARG A 581 15.49 21.90 -12.23
CA ARG A 581 15.33 22.87 -11.15
C ARG A 581 15.59 24.29 -11.61
N GLN A 582 15.10 25.25 -10.83
CA GLN A 582 15.35 26.67 -11.07
C GLN A 582 15.57 27.40 -9.75
N GLU A 583 16.82 27.76 -9.47
CA GLU A 583 17.15 28.63 -8.36
C GLU A 583 16.92 30.12 -8.72
N LYS A 584 16.76 30.96 -7.69
CA LYS A 584 16.63 32.40 -7.88
C LYS A 584 17.84 32.97 -8.63
N SER A 585 17.57 33.79 -9.64
CA SER A 585 18.59 34.46 -10.47
C SER A 585 19.54 33.52 -11.23
N LYS A 586 19.24 32.22 -11.28
CA LYS A 586 19.94 31.25 -12.12
C LYS A 586 19.10 30.85 -13.32
N LYS A 587 19.75 30.18 -14.27
CA LYS A 587 19.09 29.51 -15.37
C LYS A 587 18.41 28.22 -14.95
N ILE A 588 17.55 27.72 -15.83
CA ILE A 588 16.94 26.41 -15.64
C ILE A 588 18.07 25.40 -15.75
N GLU A 589 18.26 24.61 -14.70
CA GLU A 589 19.25 23.54 -14.65
C GLU A 589 18.53 22.23 -14.92
N VAL A 590 18.99 21.53 -15.95
CA VAL A 590 18.57 20.19 -16.35
C VAL A 590 19.82 19.32 -16.38
N ASP A 591 19.90 18.39 -15.44
CA ASP A 591 21.10 17.57 -15.23
C ASP A 591 20.75 16.09 -15.39
N ASP A 592 21.54 15.33 -16.16
CA ASP A 592 21.47 13.86 -16.15
C ASP A 592 21.82 13.38 -14.73
N ILE A 593 20.89 12.67 -14.08
CA ILE A 593 21.08 12.20 -12.72
C ILE A 593 22.35 11.36 -12.58
N ARG A 594 22.72 10.56 -13.58
CA ARG A 594 23.94 9.73 -13.54
C ARG A 594 25.20 10.57 -13.46
N SER A 595 25.22 11.74 -14.10
CA SER A 595 26.35 12.66 -14.03
C SER A 595 26.53 13.31 -12.65
N LEU A 596 25.47 13.29 -11.85
CA LEU A 596 25.43 13.81 -10.49
C LEU A 596 25.72 12.74 -9.43
N ILE A 597 25.66 11.46 -9.78
CA ILE A 597 25.96 10.37 -8.85
C ILE A 597 27.44 10.45 -8.48
N PRO A 598 27.77 10.72 -7.22
CA PRO A 598 29.16 10.75 -6.80
C PRO A 598 29.70 9.31 -6.68
N GLN A 599 31.00 9.12 -6.90
CA GLN A 599 31.68 7.82 -6.75
C GLN A 599 31.85 7.42 -5.27
N LYS A 600 30.75 7.39 -4.51
CA LYS A 600 30.63 6.95 -3.12
C LYS A 600 29.33 6.14 -2.96
N TRP A 601 29.05 5.66 -1.76
CA TRP A 601 27.83 4.91 -1.43
C TRP A 601 27.62 3.61 -2.23
N GLY A 602 28.71 2.90 -2.54
CA GLY A 602 28.62 1.61 -3.24
C GLY A 602 28.22 1.74 -4.71
N TYR A 603 28.51 2.88 -5.34
CA TYR A 603 28.38 3.06 -6.78
C TYR A 603 29.14 1.97 -7.55
N ASN A 604 28.47 1.38 -8.52
CA ASN A 604 28.97 0.38 -9.44
C ASN A 604 28.58 0.80 -10.87
N SER A 605 29.57 1.15 -11.69
CA SER A 605 29.37 1.62 -13.06
C SER A 605 28.59 0.68 -13.98
N VAL A 606 28.53 -0.63 -13.67
CA VAL A 606 27.78 -1.62 -14.45
C VAL A 606 26.33 -1.64 -14.02
N ASP A 607 26.07 -1.81 -12.73
CA ASP A 607 24.71 -1.97 -12.20
C ASP A 607 23.95 -0.63 -12.21
N ASP A 608 24.63 0.49 -11.91
CA ASP A 608 24.08 1.85 -11.84
C ASP A 608 24.03 2.56 -13.21
N ARG A 609 24.36 1.84 -14.30
CA ARG A 609 24.18 2.35 -15.67
C ARG A 609 22.71 2.57 -16.01
N GLU A 610 21.85 1.72 -15.46
CA GLU A 610 20.40 1.75 -15.63
C GLU A 610 19.74 2.04 -14.29
N ILE A 611 19.03 3.16 -14.22
CA ILE A 611 18.28 3.62 -13.06
C ILE A 611 16.81 3.27 -13.30
N ILE A 612 16.17 2.60 -12.34
CA ILE A 612 14.75 2.23 -12.43
C ILE A 612 13.84 3.21 -11.66
N SER A 613 14.38 3.92 -10.68
CA SER A 613 13.69 4.97 -9.92
C SER A 613 14.70 5.92 -9.30
N ALA A 614 14.39 7.20 -9.25
CA ALA A 614 15.20 8.21 -8.57
C ALA A 614 14.32 9.31 -7.99
N ASP A 615 14.83 9.96 -6.95
CA ASP A 615 14.25 11.19 -6.39
C ASP A 615 15.35 12.10 -5.83
N ILE A 616 15.00 13.35 -5.57
CA ILE A 616 15.91 14.37 -5.05
C ILE A 616 15.84 14.41 -3.54
N SER A 617 16.96 14.14 -2.90
CA SER A 617 17.15 14.22 -1.45
C SER A 617 18.15 15.32 -1.09
N ARG A 618 18.39 15.53 0.20
CA ARG A 618 19.42 16.44 0.68
C ARG A 618 20.67 15.67 1.08
N THR A 619 21.84 16.23 0.80
CA THR A 619 23.06 15.74 1.46
C THR A 619 23.00 16.06 2.95
N VAL A 620 23.79 15.38 3.78
CA VAL A 620 23.87 15.69 5.23
C VAL A 620 24.24 17.15 5.49
N ASN A 621 25.05 17.76 4.63
CA ASN A 621 25.39 19.18 4.73
C ASN A 621 24.18 20.08 4.38
N ASP A 622 23.40 19.73 3.36
CA ASP A 622 22.22 20.50 2.96
C ASP A 622 21.12 20.50 4.05
N LEU A 623 21.09 19.48 4.92
CA LEU A 623 20.16 19.40 6.06
C LEU A 623 20.42 20.48 7.12
N THR A 624 21.62 21.07 7.15
CA THR A 624 21.94 22.17 8.08
C THR A 624 21.45 23.54 7.60
N ASN A 625 21.02 23.65 6.33
CA ASN A 625 20.54 24.89 5.74
C ASN A 625 19.45 24.60 4.69
N LEU A 626 18.23 24.47 5.17
CA LEU A 626 17.05 24.14 4.36
C LEU A 626 16.60 25.26 3.41
N VAL A 627 17.16 26.47 3.54
CA VAL A 627 16.93 27.59 2.60
C VAL A 627 17.70 27.39 1.29
N LYS A 628 18.66 26.45 1.23
CA LYS A 628 19.33 26.06 -0.01
C LYS A 628 18.56 24.97 -0.74
N ILE A 629 18.69 24.95 -2.08
CA ILE A 629 18.16 23.87 -2.90
C ILE A 629 18.93 22.58 -2.65
N SER A 630 18.25 21.45 -2.79
CA SER A 630 18.78 20.12 -2.55
C SER A 630 19.83 19.73 -3.60
N ASN A 631 20.97 19.19 -3.14
CA ASN A 631 22.00 18.63 -4.02
C ASN A 631 22.09 17.11 -3.98
N GLY A 632 21.45 16.49 -2.98
CA GLY A 632 21.46 15.04 -2.80
C GLY A 632 20.57 14.31 -3.79
N ILE A 633 20.90 13.05 -4.00
CA ILE A 633 20.17 12.16 -4.91
C ILE A 633 20.05 10.80 -4.27
N VAL A 634 18.87 10.20 -4.41
CA VAL A 634 18.63 8.80 -4.11
C VAL A 634 18.15 8.10 -5.38
N TRP A 635 18.68 6.90 -5.64
CA TRP A 635 18.31 6.13 -6.81
C TRP A 635 18.26 4.63 -6.52
N ILE A 636 17.53 3.93 -7.39
CA ILE A 636 17.47 2.48 -7.45
C ILE A 636 17.96 2.04 -8.82
N ASN A 637 18.85 1.05 -8.84
CA ASN A 637 19.46 0.54 -10.06
C ASN A 637 18.73 -0.71 -10.61
N SER A 638 19.21 -1.23 -11.74
CA SER A 638 18.67 -2.43 -12.41
C SER A 638 18.72 -3.73 -11.57
N LYS A 639 19.49 -3.76 -10.48
CA LYS A 639 19.58 -4.88 -9.52
C LYS A 639 18.68 -4.70 -8.30
N ASN A 640 17.78 -3.71 -8.36
CA ASN A 640 16.87 -3.35 -7.28
C ASN A 640 17.61 -2.92 -6.00
N GLU A 641 18.76 -2.27 -6.14
CA GLU A 641 19.56 -1.77 -5.02
C GLU A 641 19.32 -0.28 -4.83
N LEU A 642 18.97 0.12 -3.62
CA LEU A 642 18.79 1.52 -3.24
C LEU A 642 20.12 2.13 -2.77
N LYS A 643 20.51 3.26 -3.36
CA LYS A 643 21.78 3.95 -3.10
C LYS A 643 21.61 5.48 -3.09
N GLY A 644 22.64 6.17 -2.60
CA GLY A 644 22.73 7.64 -2.62
C GLY A 644 22.64 8.30 -1.25
N ASP A 645 22.18 9.54 -1.21
CA ASP A 645 21.94 10.34 0.00
C ASP A 645 20.66 9.87 0.71
N ILE A 646 20.66 8.62 1.18
CA ILE A 646 19.54 7.97 1.90
C ILE A 646 19.53 8.26 3.40
N PHE A 647 20.50 9.05 3.87
CA PHE A 647 20.78 9.26 5.29
C PHE A 647 20.24 10.59 5.79
N ILE A 648 20.08 10.67 7.10
CA ILE A 648 20.12 11.90 7.88
C ILE A 648 21.36 11.88 8.79
N ALA A 649 21.69 13.02 9.42
CA ALA A 649 22.87 13.15 10.28
C ALA A 649 22.98 12.04 11.37
N VAL A 650 21.84 11.53 11.85
CA VAL A 650 21.77 10.53 12.92
C VAL A 650 22.15 9.11 12.46
N ASN A 651 21.87 8.73 11.21
CA ASN A 651 22.07 7.35 10.73
C ASN A 651 23.11 7.21 9.61
N GLN A 652 23.84 8.28 9.26
CA GLN A 652 24.85 8.27 8.20
C GLN A 652 25.96 7.21 8.38
N ASN A 653 26.28 6.86 9.63
CA ASN A 653 27.35 5.91 10.00
C ASN A 653 26.78 4.65 10.68
N ASP A 654 25.48 4.40 10.59
CA ASP A 654 24.84 3.26 11.25
C ASP A 654 24.91 2.02 10.34
N GLU A 655 25.76 1.06 10.72
CA GLU A 655 25.95 -0.18 9.96
C GLU A 655 24.66 -1.01 9.86
N TYR A 656 23.84 -1.04 10.92
CA TYR A 656 22.57 -1.78 10.91
C TYR A 656 21.57 -1.16 9.93
N PHE A 657 21.54 0.17 9.83
CA PHE A 657 20.72 0.86 8.83
C PHE A 657 21.14 0.46 7.40
N LEU A 658 22.44 0.54 7.11
CA LEU A 658 23.00 0.18 5.80
C LEU A 658 22.72 -1.27 5.42
N ASP A 659 22.93 -2.20 6.36
CA ASP A 659 22.69 -3.62 6.14
C ASP A 659 21.20 -3.93 5.94
N SER A 660 20.32 -3.19 6.61
CA SER A 660 18.88 -3.31 6.42
C SER A 660 18.46 -2.85 5.02
N ILE A 661 18.97 -1.70 4.56
CA ILE A 661 18.72 -1.19 3.20
C ILE A 661 19.17 -2.18 2.13
N LYS A 662 20.37 -2.77 2.28
CA LYS A 662 20.95 -3.73 1.32
C LYS A 662 20.17 -5.04 1.20
N LYS A 663 19.49 -5.46 2.27
CA LYS A 663 18.69 -6.70 2.30
C LYS A 663 17.36 -6.57 1.55
N ILE A 664 16.84 -5.37 1.42
CA ILE A 664 15.58 -5.11 0.73
C ILE A 664 15.87 -4.88 -0.76
N LYS A 665 15.07 -5.48 -1.64
CA LYS A 665 15.13 -5.26 -3.09
C LYS A 665 14.07 -4.26 -3.49
N TRP A 666 14.49 -3.09 -3.96
CA TRP A 666 13.64 -1.92 -4.15
C TRP A 666 13.12 -1.77 -5.57
N LYS A 667 11.90 -1.25 -5.71
CA LYS A 667 11.23 -0.96 -6.98
C LYS A 667 11.04 0.53 -7.19
N GLN A 668 10.65 1.27 -6.14
CA GLN A 668 10.44 2.72 -6.19
C GLN A 668 10.95 3.42 -4.93
N ILE A 669 11.31 4.70 -5.07
CA ILE A 669 11.70 5.57 -3.95
C ILE A 669 11.00 6.92 -4.06
N LYS A 670 10.66 7.51 -2.90
CA LYS A 670 10.11 8.84 -2.78
C LYS A 670 10.67 9.55 -1.55
N VAL A 671 11.21 10.75 -1.76
CA VAL A 671 11.53 11.71 -0.69
C VAL A 671 10.26 12.52 -0.39
N ILE A 672 9.72 12.32 0.80
CA ILE A 672 8.41 12.85 1.23
C ILE A 672 8.55 14.09 2.10
N ASP A 673 9.72 14.32 2.70
CA ASP A 673 10.01 15.45 3.58
C ASP A 673 11.36 16.11 3.23
N GLU A 674 11.45 17.41 3.51
CA GLU A 674 12.65 18.21 3.26
C GLU A 674 13.82 17.88 4.19
N ASN A 675 13.59 17.18 5.31
CA ASN A 675 14.63 16.63 6.17
C ASN A 675 14.94 15.15 5.87
N ASN A 676 14.82 14.72 4.61
CA ASN A 676 15.04 13.35 4.17
C ASN A 676 14.13 12.31 4.87
N GLY A 677 12.86 12.67 5.10
CA GLY A 677 11.82 11.64 5.23
C GLY A 677 11.66 10.93 3.90
N MET A 678 11.78 9.60 3.90
CA MET A 678 11.73 8.78 2.69
C MET A 678 10.80 7.59 2.87
N CYS A 679 10.17 7.21 1.76
CA CYS A 679 9.45 5.94 1.64
C CYS A 679 9.85 5.25 0.34
N GLY A 680 10.17 3.96 0.42
CA GLY A 680 10.44 3.11 -0.73
C GLY A 680 9.46 1.94 -0.79
N ILE A 681 9.22 1.44 -2.01
CA ILE A 681 8.42 0.25 -2.28
C ILE A 681 9.37 -0.83 -2.76
N ASP A 682 9.29 -2.03 -2.18
CA ASP A 682 10.10 -3.18 -2.56
C ASP A 682 9.51 -3.95 -3.77
N ILE A 683 10.21 -4.99 -4.24
CA ILE A 683 9.75 -5.84 -5.34
C ILE A 683 8.51 -6.69 -4.99
N ASN A 684 8.17 -6.82 -3.70
CA ASN A 684 6.98 -7.49 -3.20
C ASN A 684 5.81 -6.52 -2.96
N ASN A 685 5.95 -5.26 -3.42
CA ASN A 685 4.98 -4.19 -3.21
C ASN A 685 4.74 -3.85 -1.73
N GLN A 686 5.75 -4.03 -0.88
CA GLN A 686 5.75 -3.61 0.52
C GLN A 686 6.37 -2.23 0.66
N MET A 687 5.70 -1.33 1.39
CA MET A 687 6.21 0.02 1.65
C MET A 687 7.03 0.06 2.94
N TYR A 688 8.22 0.66 2.85
CA TYR A 688 9.10 0.93 3.97
C TYR A 688 9.38 2.42 4.04
N CYS A 689 9.29 3.02 5.22
CA CYS A 689 9.65 4.42 5.43
C CYS A 689 10.73 4.56 6.50
N TRP A 690 11.52 5.62 6.39
CA TRP A 690 12.56 6.00 7.36
C TRP A 690 12.84 7.50 7.26
N GLY A 691 13.59 8.04 8.22
CA GLY A 691 13.82 9.47 8.32
C GLY A 691 12.68 10.18 9.04
N ASN A 692 12.59 11.50 8.86
CA ASN A 692 11.57 12.32 9.48
C ASN A 692 10.19 12.10 8.86
N GLN A 693 9.20 11.74 9.67
CA GLN A 693 7.82 11.46 9.26
C GLN A 693 6.82 12.49 9.80
N SER A 694 7.30 13.58 10.39
CA SER A 694 6.48 14.73 10.77
C SER A 694 6.93 16.01 10.07
N TYR A 695 5.96 16.89 9.86
CA TYR A 695 6.18 18.22 9.31
C TYR A 695 5.78 19.26 10.34
N TYR A 696 6.64 20.26 10.52
CA TYR A 696 6.42 21.41 11.40
C TYR A 696 6.56 22.69 10.59
N ARG A 697 5.78 23.71 10.95
CA ARG A 697 5.93 25.02 10.32
C ARG A 697 5.74 26.15 11.30
N VAL A 698 6.74 26.99 11.40
CA VAL A 698 6.68 28.16 12.27
C VAL A 698 5.65 29.16 11.71
N ALA A 699 4.64 29.49 12.51
CA ALA A 699 3.75 30.59 12.18
C ALA A 699 4.47 31.91 12.42
N GLY A 700 4.70 32.71 11.37
CA GLY A 700 4.93 34.15 11.54
C GLY A 700 3.72 34.82 12.23
N SER A 701 3.82 36.09 12.57
CA SER A 701 2.75 36.87 13.25
C SER A 701 1.37 36.86 12.54
N ASN A 702 1.28 36.37 11.31
CA ASN A 702 0.06 36.23 10.53
C ASN A 702 -0.72 34.94 10.83
N GLN A 703 -1.97 35.09 11.31
CA GLN A 703 -2.86 34.00 11.70
C GLN A 703 -3.22 32.98 10.60
N ARG A 704 -2.93 33.24 9.32
CA ARG A 704 -3.24 32.31 8.20
C ARG A 704 -2.40 31.02 8.23
N TYR A 705 -1.32 30.98 9.00
CA TYR A 705 -0.32 29.90 8.94
C TYR A 705 -0.33 28.92 10.12
N LYS A 706 -1.23 29.12 11.09
CA LYS A 706 -1.38 28.36 12.35
C LYS A 706 -1.87 26.90 12.24
N VAL A 707 -1.90 26.33 11.04
CA VAL A 707 -2.65 25.09 10.70
C VAL A 707 -1.79 24.09 9.92
N ALA A 708 -0.51 23.94 10.27
CA ALA A 708 0.44 23.31 9.35
C ALA A 708 1.08 22.01 9.84
N SER A 709 1.19 21.78 11.14
CA SER A 709 1.90 20.61 11.66
C SER A 709 1.10 19.31 11.45
N THR A 710 1.77 18.23 11.01
CA THR A 710 1.15 16.92 10.69
C THR A 710 2.17 15.77 10.76
N TYR A 711 1.66 14.55 10.65
CA TYR A 711 2.42 13.37 10.21
C TYR A 711 2.22 13.11 8.71
N PHE A 712 3.28 12.70 8.01
CA PHE A 712 3.23 12.35 6.58
C PHE A 712 2.61 10.98 6.36
N ILE A 713 2.95 10.01 7.20
CA ILE A 713 2.39 8.65 7.17
C ILE A 713 1.28 8.52 8.22
N PRO A 714 0.31 7.62 8.02
CA PRO A 714 -0.61 7.27 9.09
C PRO A 714 0.14 6.56 10.23
N VAL A 715 -0.28 6.82 11.47
CA VAL A 715 0.28 6.22 12.68
C VAL A 715 -0.65 5.07 13.09
N PHE A 716 -0.25 3.84 12.76
CA PHE A 716 -1.00 2.64 13.11
C PHE A 716 -0.58 2.13 14.48
N ASN A 717 -1.43 2.23 15.51
CA ASN A 717 -1.27 1.61 16.84
C ASN A 717 0.20 1.39 17.24
N THR A 718 1.00 2.45 17.14
CA THR A 718 2.43 2.32 17.37
C THR A 718 2.61 2.28 18.87
N ASN A 719 2.77 1.05 19.35
CA ASN A 719 3.28 0.62 20.63
C ASN A 719 2.23 0.06 21.62
N LEU A 720 2.25 -1.27 21.79
CA LEU A 720 1.59 -2.00 22.90
C LEU A 720 2.00 -1.48 24.30
N TYR A 721 3.08 -0.70 24.40
CA TYR A 721 3.63 -0.18 25.64
C TYR A 721 3.22 1.26 26.01
N ASP A 722 2.57 2.03 25.12
CA ASP A 722 2.12 3.40 25.44
C ASP A 722 0.58 3.45 25.59
N LEU A 723 0.07 2.67 26.55
CA LEU A 723 -1.37 2.51 26.86
C LEU A 723 -2.06 3.80 27.35
N SER A 724 -1.28 4.87 27.57
CA SER A 724 -1.75 6.14 28.15
C SER A 724 -2.16 7.19 27.12
N LYS A 725 -1.93 6.93 25.83
CA LYS A 725 -2.17 7.88 24.74
C LYS A 725 -3.18 7.32 23.74
N ASP A 726 -4.20 8.11 23.43
CA ASP A 726 -5.15 7.81 22.36
C ASP A 726 -4.59 8.35 21.04
N PHE A 727 -4.08 7.46 20.19
CA PHE A 727 -3.35 7.85 19.00
C PHE A 727 -4.22 8.02 17.76
N MET A 728 -5.54 7.79 17.82
CA MET A 728 -6.42 8.02 16.65
C MET A 728 -6.50 9.51 16.28
N VAL A 729 -6.36 10.38 17.28
CA VAL A 729 -6.40 11.83 17.12
C VAL A 729 -5.28 12.46 17.94
N ALA A 730 -4.35 13.14 17.27
CA ALA A 730 -3.31 13.91 17.92
C ALA A 730 -3.66 15.41 17.95
N GLU A 731 -2.99 16.16 18.84
CA GLU A 731 -3.15 17.61 18.90
C GLU A 731 -2.00 18.27 18.12
N ALA A 732 -2.33 19.26 17.31
CA ALA A 732 -1.35 20.07 16.59
C ALA A 732 -1.61 21.57 16.78
N ARG A 733 -0.53 22.32 16.99
CA ARG A 733 -0.49 23.80 17.01
C ARG A 733 0.70 24.28 16.16
N ASP A 734 0.75 25.57 15.88
CA ASP A 734 1.79 26.31 15.12
C ASP A 734 3.09 25.50 14.92
N ASP A 735 3.83 25.21 15.97
CA ASP A 735 5.12 24.53 15.96
C ASP A 735 5.18 23.29 16.87
N TYR A 736 4.02 22.70 17.18
CA TYR A 736 3.88 21.62 18.16
C TYR A 736 3.01 20.48 17.62
N ILE A 737 3.46 19.24 17.83
CA ILE A 737 2.64 18.05 17.63
C ILE A 737 2.75 17.19 18.88
N THR A 738 1.64 16.62 19.35
CA THR A 738 1.69 15.67 20.46
C THR A 738 2.62 14.49 20.12
N PRO A 739 3.68 14.23 20.92
CA PRO A 739 4.65 13.18 20.62
C PRO A 739 4.04 11.78 20.72
N ILE A 740 4.27 10.94 19.70
CA ILE A 740 3.66 9.59 19.65
C ILE A 740 4.38 8.54 20.52
N SER A 741 5.55 8.81 21.09
CA SER A 741 6.28 7.86 21.95
C SER A 741 6.68 8.50 23.28
N SER A 742 6.47 7.80 24.40
CA SER A 742 7.10 8.16 25.67
C SER A 742 8.56 7.72 25.71
N LYS A 743 9.52 8.67 25.70
CA LYS A 743 10.97 8.49 25.97
C LYS A 743 11.66 7.33 25.23
N GLU A 744 12.32 7.64 24.11
CA GLU A 744 13.53 6.98 23.54
C GLU A 744 13.78 7.45 22.10
N TRP A 745 12.75 7.94 21.42
CA TRP A 745 12.82 8.51 20.07
C TRP A 745 12.82 10.03 20.13
N GLN A 746 13.88 10.63 20.69
CA GLN A 746 14.08 12.08 20.55
C GLN A 746 15.20 12.32 19.55
N THR A 747 14.82 12.58 18.30
CA THR A 747 15.73 13.18 17.32
C THR A 747 15.33 14.61 17.10
N THR A 748 16.34 15.46 17.08
CA THR A 748 16.17 16.88 16.84
C THR A 748 16.02 17.15 15.34
N ILE A 749 14.93 17.79 14.91
CA ILE A 749 14.80 18.30 13.53
C ILE A 749 15.00 19.80 13.51
N VAL A 750 15.43 20.33 12.36
CA VAL A 750 15.54 21.77 12.11
C VAL A 750 14.51 22.14 11.03
N THR A 751 13.71 23.18 11.24
CA THR A 751 12.75 23.69 10.24
C THR A 751 13.45 24.59 9.23
N GLN A 752 12.76 24.96 8.15
CA GLN A 752 13.30 25.88 7.14
C GLN A 752 13.72 27.24 7.75
N GLU A 753 13.07 27.65 8.84
CA GLU A 753 13.32 28.86 9.59
C GLU A 753 14.41 28.72 10.67
N GLY A 754 15.08 27.56 10.76
CA GLY A 754 16.18 27.31 11.70
C GLY A 754 15.74 26.92 13.12
N ILE A 755 14.46 26.61 13.34
CA ILE A 755 13.94 26.23 14.66
C ILE A 755 14.12 24.73 14.88
N THR A 756 14.45 24.36 16.12
CA THR A 756 14.89 23.04 16.53
C THR A 756 13.79 22.35 17.34
N HIS A 757 13.28 21.19 16.89
CA HIS A 757 12.22 20.41 17.55
C HIS A 757 12.73 19.04 18.03
N SER A 758 12.42 18.66 19.27
CA SER A 758 12.87 17.40 19.90
C SER A 758 11.80 16.31 19.99
N ASP A 759 10.63 16.55 19.40
CA ASP A 759 9.41 15.73 19.44
C ASP A 759 9.01 15.14 18.08
N ALA A 760 9.89 15.21 17.07
CA ALA A 760 9.61 14.74 15.73
C ALA A 760 9.31 13.23 15.68
N PHE A 761 8.33 12.83 14.86
CA PHE A 761 8.11 11.43 14.56
C PHE A 761 9.18 10.95 13.60
N PHE A 762 10.16 10.26 14.14
CA PHE A 762 11.33 9.80 13.42
C PHE A 762 11.39 8.28 13.38
N ILE A 763 11.63 7.75 12.18
CA ILE A 763 11.84 6.32 11.98
C ILE A 763 13.33 6.09 11.65
N LYS A 764 14.06 5.47 12.58
CA LYS A 764 15.51 5.28 12.46
C LYS A 764 15.91 4.31 11.35
N TYR A 765 15.22 3.18 11.24
CA TYR A 765 15.50 2.11 10.30
C TYR A 765 14.37 1.94 9.29
N PRO A 766 14.61 1.43 8.07
CA PRO A 766 13.56 1.15 7.10
C PRO A 766 12.49 0.27 7.74
N THR A 767 11.34 0.89 8.06
CA THR A 767 10.28 0.24 8.82
C THR A 767 9.14 -0.04 7.89
N TYR A 768 8.75 -1.31 7.82
CA TYR A 768 7.60 -1.74 7.06
C TYR A 768 6.33 -1.07 7.61
N ILE A 769 5.60 -0.38 6.74
CA ILE A 769 4.35 0.27 7.11
C ILE A 769 3.20 -0.64 6.70
N GLY A 770 2.70 -1.41 7.69
CA GLY A 770 1.56 -2.29 7.50
C GLY A 770 0.32 -1.55 6.98
N GLY A 771 -0.48 -2.23 6.16
CA GLY A 771 -1.66 -1.64 5.52
C GLY A 771 -1.41 -1.09 4.11
N PHE A 772 -0.14 -1.03 3.67
CA PHE A 772 0.25 -0.62 2.31
C PHE A 772 0.74 -1.80 1.43
N ASN A 773 0.18 -3.00 1.60
CA ASN A 773 0.49 -4.18 0.78
C ASN A 773 -0.31 -4.23 -0.53
N TYR A 774 -0.20 -3.17 -1.33
CA TYR A 774 -0.83 -3.08 -2.64
C TYR A 774 0.21 -2.58 -3.64
N GLU A 775 -0.07 -2.74 -4.93
CA GLU A 775 0.79 -2.21 -5.98
C GLU A 775 0.64 -0.68 -6.09
N PHE A 776 1.20 0.05 -5.13
CA PHE A 776 1.12 1.51 -5.08
C PHE A 776 2.03 2.17 -6.13
N GLU A 777 1.53 3.25 -6.70
CA GLU A 777 2.34 4.29 -7.32
C GLU A 777 2.35 5.53 -6.41
N PHE A 778 3.53 6.11 -6.20
CA PHE A 778 3.61 7.41 -5.55
C PHE A 778 3.12 8.52 -6.50
N LYS A 779 2.20 9.37 -6.04
CA LYS A 779 1.76 10.56 -6.77
C LYS A 779 2.88 11.60 -6.95
#